data_AF-A0A966YWC9-F1
#
_entry.id   AF-A0A966YWC9-F1
#
_cell.length_a   1.000
_cell.length_b   1.000
_cell.length_c   1.000
_cell.angle_alpha   90.00
_cell.angle_beta   90.00
_cell.angle_gamma   90.00
#
_symmetry.space_group_name_H-M   'P 1'
#
loop_
_entity.id
_entity.type
_entity.pdbx_description
1 polymer ?
#
loop_
_entity_poly.entity_id
_entity_poly.type
_entity_poly.pdbx_seq_one_letter_code
_entity_poly.pdbx_strand_id
1 'polypeptide(L)'
;MSEHLKPESSPPAAWPAPTAPSRFVSEVVAGGAVGERPPDEKGSGIIGLVVLIGIFVALAVANIWWFVFAVGLLLSIVLHEVGHYSTARWSGMKVTQFFVGFGPRVWSMHHRSTEFGVRALPLGAFVRIVGMNMMDDVDDADEEQTYRSKSYPKRMLVITAGSLMHFLLALVLLSAVFTTRGEAVVLPGAEVMSVGEEMPATGVVLPGDVILSVDGREVVDGALGDVVRSFEPGSAVDIAIERAGVEMVVKTTLGSNALVGGDGSSAFLGVSTVMPVALEQRAWWSAPWHSVTAMVDQMWMSVKGVVTVLNPANVIAHLSGDNADPMTRPTTLVGITAVSDDVGQSGGFAGIIELLAFLNVFVGVFNLFPLLPLDGGHAAIATYERAREGRTRSRCPVCTSTSSTRFGEENLMEVKGWSGERRPSRMINVGGVPVGGDSPITVQSMTVTKTADVEGTLQQIYALAAAGCDIVRCTCNESEAAVGLAQIVPRSPIPVIADIHHQYKMALAALDAGVHGLRLNPGNIRRPEHIKAVASECRDRGVPIRIGVNAGSLDPDLYEKHGGATPEAMVESAQRELEYFAEVDFDLVKISVKASSVPLMVEAYRQLAEVTDHPLHLGVTEAGPPPAGLVKATAGISTLLMEGIGDTIRYSLTADPVEEARAGRQLLEALGLRERKNVDLIACPSCGRAEVDVIDVAQKAMEAFGERQLPLQVAVMGCVVNGPGEAREADLGIAAGNKRGHLFIKGRNVAVVPEDEMVGALVEWAEFIHEHGTEAAIARADTARAEREAEKDRSMLLAEQGDDANNASERIVEIGRRLSGDSAS
;
A
#
# COMPACT_ATOMS: atom_id res chain seq x y z
N MET A 1 35.47 -50.50 -28.28
CA MET A 1 35.67 -49.06 -28.54
C MET A 1 34.36 -48.41 -28.11
N SER A 2 34.23 -47.92 -26.87
CA SER A 2 34.99 -46.81 -26.26
C SER A 2 34.87 -45.58 -27.16
N GLU A 3 34.38 -44.43 -26.72
CA GLU A 3 34.62 -43.72 -25.48
C GLU A 3 33.64 -42.52 -25.39
N HIS A 4 33.46 -42.01 -24.17
CA HIS A 4 33.04 -40.64 -23.84
C HIS A 4 31.57 -40.22 -24.02
N LEU A 5 30.76 -40.52 -23.00
CA LEU A 5 29.80 -39.57 -22.45
C LEU A 5 29.84 -39.64 -20.90
N LYS A 6 30.61 -38.75 -20.27
CA LYS A 6 30.42 -38.36 -18.87
C LYS A 6 29.57 -37.08 -18.88
N PRO A 7 28.51 -36.97 -18.07
CA PRO A 7 27.88 -35.68 -17.84
C PRO A 7 28.69 -34.91 -16.78
N GLU A 8 29.36 -33.83 -17.21
CA GLU A 8 29.68 -32.73 -16.29
C GLU A 8 28.38 -31.97 -16.02
N SER A 9 27.79 -32.17 -14.85
CA SER A 9 26.79 -31.26 -14.30
C SER A 9 27.34 -30.65 -13.02
N SER A 10 28.05 -29.54 -13.16
CA SER A 10 28.09 -28.53 -12.10
C SER A 10 26.66 -28.03 -11.90
N PRO A 11 26.14 -27.89 -10.68
CA PRO A 11 24.83 -27.29 -10.47
C PRO A 11 24.82 -25.87 -11.05
N PRO A 12 23.72 -25.41 -11.67
CA PRO A 12 23.61 -24.03 -12.11
C PRO A 12 23.80 -23.11 -10.91
N ALA A 13 24.64 -22.08 -11.08
CA ALA A 13 24.89 -21.08 -10.06
C ALA A 13 23.55 -20.56 -9.52
N ALA A 14 23.41 -20.59 -8.19
CA ALA A 14 22.29 -19.97 -7.50
C ALA A 14 22.09 -18.56 -8.05
N TRP A 15 20.84 -18.22 -8.36
CA TRP A 15 20.48 -16.89 -8.83
C TRP A 15 20.99 -15.88 -7.79
N PRO A 16 21.68 -14.79 -8.20
CA PRO A 16 22.05 -13.77 -7.24
C PRO A 16 20.75 -13.26 -6.61
N ALA A 17 20.67 -13.31 -5.28
CA ALA A 17 19.60 -12.68 -4.53
C ALA A 17 19.42 -11.25 -5.07
N PRO A 18 18.16 -10.77 -5.24
CA PRO A 18 17.93 -9.40 -5.69
C PRO A 18 18.78 -8.49 -4.81
N THR A 19 19.68 -7.72 -5.43
CA THR A 19 20.52 -6.79 -4.71
C THR A 19 19.60 -5.90 -3.90
N ALA A 20 19.62 -6.08 -2.57
CA ALA A 20 18.90 -5.21 -1.67
C ALA A 20 19.21 -3.76 -2.07
N PRO A 21 18.23 -2.84 -2.05
CA PRO A 21 18.55 -1.42 -2.19
C PRO A 21 19.73 -1.12 -1.27
N SER A 22 20.72 -0.37 -1.77
CA SER A 22 21.90 -0.07 -0.97
C SER A 22 21.45 0.44 0.39
N ARG A 23 22.20 0.11 1.46
CA ARG A 23 21.86 0.52 2.84
C ARG A 23 21.47 2.00 2.92
N PHE A 24 22.11 2.84 2.11
CA PHE A 24 21.79 4.24 1.95
C PHE A 24 20.38 4.49 1.41
N VAL A 25 19.96 3.80 0.35
CA VAL A 25 18.59 3.90 -0.18
C VAL A 25 17.56 3.40 0.83
N SER A 26 17.82 2.30 1.53
CA SER A 26 16.93 1.83 2.59
C SER A 26 16.88 2.78 3.79
N GLU A 27 18.01 3.38 4.17
CA GLU A 27 18.07 4.39 5.22
C GLU A 27 17.32 5.67 4.79
N VAL A 28 17.50 6.15 3.56
CA VAL A 28 16.80 7.35 3.07
C VAL A 28 15.29 7.12 2.94
N VAL A 29 14.87 5.94 2.46
CA VAL A 29 13.44 5.59 2.29
C VAL A 29 12.76 5.29 3.63
N ALA A 30 13.49 4.78 4.62
CA ALA A 30 12.98 4.49 5.96
C ALA A 30 13.23 5.62 6.98
N GLY A 31 13.63 6.83 6.56
CA GLY A 31 13.92 7.94 7.47
C GLY A 31 15.06 7.65 8.47
N GLY A 32 16.02 6.81 8.08
CA GLY A 32 17.17 6.37 8.88
C GLY A 32 16.96 5.04 9.61
N ALA A 33 15.76 4.45 9.59
CA ALA A 33 15.41 3.28 10.37
C ALA A 33 15.77 1.95 9.67
N VAL A 34 17.01 1.51 9.79
CA VAL A 34 17.39 0.11 9.53
C VAL A 34 18.14 -0.43 10.75
N GLY A 35 17.78 -1.63 11.21
CA GLY A 35 18.43 -2.29 12.36
C GLY A 35 19.93 -2.46 12.13
N GLU A 36 20.76 -1.92 13.02
CA GLU A 36 22.23 -2.04 12.91
C GLU A 36 22.76 -3.28 13.64
N ARG A 37 23.79 -3.90 13.05
CA ARG A 37 24.64 -4.94 13.67
C ARG A 37 25.50 -4.35 14.81
N PRO A 38 26.00 -5.20 15.74
CA PRO A 38 26.72 -4.80 16.96
C PRO A 38 28.06 -4.06 16.71
N PRO A 39 28.60 -3.40 17.76
CA PRO A 39 29.49 -2.23 17.65
C PRO A 39 30.98 -2.57 17.56
N ASP A 40 31.43 -3.16 16.45
CA ASP A 40 32.86 -3.54 16.28
C ASP A 40 33.57 -2.96 15.04
N GLU A 41 33.18 -1.76 14.58
CA GLU A 41 33.96 -1.00 13.58
C GLU A 41 34.58 0.27 14.17
N LYS A 42 35.69 0.13 14.91
CA LYS A 42 36.48 1.28 15.39
C LYS A 42 37.25 2.02 14.26
N GLY A 43 37.29 1.46 13.05
CA GLY A 43 38.07 1.99 11.92
C GLY A 43 37.36 3.00 11.01
N SER A 44 36.02 3.02 10.94
CA SER A 44 35.30 3.85 9.95
C SER A 44 34.98 5.28 10.43
N GLY A 45 34.98 5.53 11.74
CA GLY A 45 34.62 6.84 12.31
C GLY A 45 35.62 7.96 11.99
N ILE A 46 36.93 7.69 11.99
CA ILE A 46 37.96 8.70 11.67
C ILE A 46 37.87 9.13 10.20
N ILE A 47 37.68 8.17 9.29
CA ILE A 47 37.54 8.44 7.85
C ILE A 47 36.28 9.28 7.62
N GLY A 48 35.15 8.90 8.25
CA GLY A 48 33.91 9.67 8.17
C GLY A 48 34.05 11.10 8.69
N LEU A 49 34.78 11.31 9.78
CA LEU A 49 35.06 12.65 10.33
C LEU A 49 35.91 13.51 9.38
N VAL A 50 36.95 12.92 8.76
CA VAL A 50 37.80 13.62 7.79
C VAL A 50 37.00 14.02 6.55
N VAL A 51 36.13 13.13 6.05
CA VAL A 51 35.24 13.43 4.91
C VAL A 51 34.28 14.56 5.27
N LEU A 52 33.64 14.50 6.45
CA LEU A 52 32.72 15.52 6.92
C LEU A 52 33.37 16.91 7.01
N ILE A 53 34.54 16.99 7.65
CA ILE A 53 35.32 18.24 7.74
C ILE A 53 35.74 18.70 6.34
N GLY A 54 36.18 17.78 5.48
CA GLY A 54 36.55 18.06 4.09
C GLY A 54 35.42 18.70 3.28
N ILE A 55 34.18 18.23 3.43
CA ILE A 55 33.00 18.79 2.74
C ILE A 55 32.76 20.24 3.19
N PHE A 56 32.73 20.51 4.49
CA PHE A 56 32.50 21.87 5.00
C PHE A 56 33.63 22.84 4.64
N VAL A 57 34.89 22.38 4.69
CA VAL A 57 36.03 23.18 4.24
C VAL A 57 35.95 23.46 2.74
N ALA A 58 35.61 22.46 1.93
CA ALA A 58 35.46 22.64 0.48
C ALA A 58 34.35 23.64 0.14
N LEU A 59 33.21 23.59 0.83
CA LEU A 59 32.13 24.57 0.69
C LEU A 59 32.59 25.98 1.06
N ALA A 60 33.26 26.13 2.21
CA ALA A 60 33.74 27.44 2.68
C ALA A 60 34.79 28.06 1.74
N VAL A 61 35.67 27.23 1.15
CA VAL A 61 36.67 27.66 0.17
C VAL A 61 36.03 28.01 -1.17
N ALA A 62 35.02 27.24 -1.61
CA ALA A 62 34.33 27.49 -2.87
C ALA A 62 33.50 28.77 -2.82
N ASN A 63 32.70 28.95 -1.76
CA ASN A 63 31.91 30.15 -1.53
C ASN A 63 31.46 30.22 -0.07
N ILE A 64 31.81 31.31 0.62
CA ILE A 64 31.45 31.49 2.03
C ILE A 64 29.94 31.50 2.27
N TRP A 65 29.15 32.02 1.31
CA TRP A 65 27.69 32.06 1.43
C TRP A 65 27.06 30.68 1.29
N TRP A 66 27.63 29.80 0.44
CA TRP A 66 27.20 28.40 0.37
C TRP A 66 27.44 27.69 1.69
N PHE A 67 28.59 27.94 2.33
CA PHE A 67 28.89 27.38 3.64
C PHE A 67 27.91 27.87 4.72
N VAL A 68 27.69 29.17 4.82
CA VAL A 68 26.77 29.75 5.82
C VAL A 68 25.34 29.23 5.62
N PHE A 69 24.88 29.19 4.37
CA PHE A 69 23.55 28.66 4.03
C PHE A 69 23.44 27.16 4.36
N ALA A 70 24.42 26.33 3.97
CA ALA A 70 24.39 24.89 4.24
C ALA A 70 24.40 24.58 5.74
N VAL A 71 25.21 25.29 6.53
CA VAL A 71 25.23 25.15 8.00
C VAL A 71 23.91 25.59 8.62
N GLY A 72 23.35 26.71 8.16
CA GLY A 72 22.04 27.20 8.61
C GLY A 72 20.90 26.23 8.30
N LEU A 73 20.92 25.63 7.10
CA LEU A 73 19.94 24.62 6.69
C LEU A 73 20.08 23.34 7.52
N LEU A 74 21.30 22.85 7.74
CA LEU A 74 21.54 21.68 8.60
C LEU A 74 21.03 21.94 10.02
N LEU A 75 21.32 23.12 10.58
CA LEU A 75 20.83 23.49 11.91
C LEU A 75 19.30 23.53 11.97
N SER A 76 18.65 24.05 10.93
CA SER A 76 17.17 24.07 10.83
C SER A 76 16.59 22.65 10.84
N ILE A 77 17.17 21.71 10.09
CA ILE A 77 16.71 20.30 10.07
C ILE A 77 16.96 19.62 11.42
N VAL A 78 18.11 19.86 12.06
CA VAL A 78 18.37 19.34 13.41
C VAL A 78 17.34 19.88 14.41
N LEU A 79 16.97 21.16 14.31
CA LEU A 79 15.97 21.75 15.19
C LEU A 79 14.56 21.20 14.91
N HIS A 80 14.21 20.93 13.65
CA HIS A 80 12.99 20.20 13.28
C HIS A 80 12.91 18.86 14.01
N GLU A 81 13.97 18.06 13.96
CA GLU A 81 14.09 16.79 14.69
C GLU A 81 14.00 16.97 16.22
N VAL A 82 14.60 18.04 16.76
CA VAL A 82 14.43 18.41 18.18
C VAL A 82 12.97 18.66 18.53
N GLY A 83 12.16 19.19 17.61
CA GLY A 83 10.72 19.34 17.74
C GLY A 83 10.03 18.00 18.02
N HIS A 84 10.24 17.00 17.15
CA HIS A 84 9.70 15.65 17.33
C HIS A 84 10.22 15.00 18.62
N TYR A 85 11.53 15.03 18.85
CA TYR A 85 12.18 14.44 20.02
C TYR A 85 11.61 15.00 21.33
N SER A 86 11.57 16.33 21.47
CA SER A 86 11.14 17.00 22.70
C SER A 86 9.68 16.69 23.00
N THR A 87 8.84 16.73 21.97
CA THR A 87 7.40 16.49 22.09
C THR A 87 7.09 15.03 22.38
N ALA A 88 7.81 14.09 21.77
CA ALA A 88 7.68 12.66 22.01
C ALA A 88 8.02 12.34 23.47
N ARG A 89 9.16 12.85 23.96
CA ARG A 89 9.60 12.67 25.35
C ARG A 89 8.61 13.29 26.34
N TRP A 90 8.12 14.49 26.06
CA TRP A 90 7.10 15.16 26.89
C TRP A 90 5.78 14.39 26.91
N SER A 91 5.42 13.74 25.81
CA SER A 91 4.20 12.92 25.69
C SER A 91 4.33 11.52 26.32
N GLY A 92 5.50 11.19 26.88
CA GLY A 92 5.80 9.91 27.50
C GLY A 92 6.05 8.78 26.49
N MET A 93 6.52 9.12 25.29
CA MET A 93 6.93 8.16 24.27
C MET A 93 8.43 7.82 24.40
N LYS A 94 8.78 6.57 24.08
CA LYS A 94 10.17 6.12 24.04
C LYS A 94 10.81 6.52 22.71
N VAL A 95 11.96 7.18 22.81
CA VAL A 95 12.80 7.54 21.66
C VAL A 95 14.11 6.79 21.80
N THR A 96 14.49 6.03 20.78
CA THR A 96 15.67 5.16 20.80
C THR A 96 16.88 5.79 20.13
N GLN A 97 16.67 6.64 19.12
CA GLN A 97 17.77 7.23 18.34
C GLN A 97 17.50 8.69 17.98
N PHE A 98 18.55 9.50 18.00
CA PHE A 98 18.62 10.85 17.47
C PHE A 98 19.95 10.99 16.74
N PHE A 99 19.93 11.09 15.41
CA PHE A 99 21.16 11.19 14.62
C PHE A 99 21.13 12.37 13.67
N VAL A 100 22.29 13.02 13.53
CA VAL A 100 22.52 14.03 12.50
C VAL A 100 23.27 13.38 11.34
N GLY A 101 22.70 13.47 10.14
CA GLY A 101 23.23 12.89 8.92
C GLY A 101 22.84 11.44 8.65
N PHE A 102 23.31 10.90 7.51
CA PHE A 102 23.09 9.51 7.05
C PHE A 102 24.39 8.75 6.82
N GLY A 103 24.29 7.43 6.62
CA GLY A 103 25.42 6.55 6.32
C GLY A 103 26.17 6.09 7.58
N PRO A 104 27.46 5.75 7.47
CA PRO A 104 28.20 5.12 8.56
C PRO A 104 28.34 6.05 9.77
N ARG A 105 28.28 5.43 10.96
CA ARG A 105 28.38 6.10 12.25
C ARG A 105 29.78 6.68 12.44
N VAL A 106 29.85 8.00 12.63
CA VAL A 106 31.11 8.69 12.96
C VAL A 106 31.33 8.69 14.46
N TRP A 107 30.26 9.00 15.20
CA TRP A 107 30.29 9.08 16.65
C TRP A 107 28.87 8.86 17.21
N SER A 108 28.76 8.20 18.36
CA SER A 108 27.51 8.16 19.13
C SER A 108 27.77 8.09 20.64
N MET A 109 26.80 8.56 21.41
CA MET A 109 26.73 8.47 22.86
C MET A 109 25.34 8.01 23.29
N HIS A 110 25.28 7.16 24.31
CA HIS A 110 24.00 6.76 24.89
C HIS A 110 23.65 7.66 26.06
N HIS A 111 22.46 8.27 26.04
CA HIS A 111 21.92 8.98 27.18
C HIS A 111 20.48 8.54 27.47
N ARG A 112 20.29 7.91 28.64
CA ARG A 112 19.03 7.27 29.04
C ARG A 112 18.62 6.21 28.02
N SER A 113 17.43 6.32 27.43
CA SER A 113 16.90 5.39 26.42
C SER A 113 17.27 5.77 24.99
N THR A 114 17.99 6.88 24.78
CA THR A 114 18.24 7.44 23.45
C THR A 114 19.72 7.44 23.12
N GLU A 115 20.06 6.92 21.95
CA GLU A 115 21.38 7.04 21.35
C GLU A 115 21.44 8.33 20.51
N PHE A 116 22.35 9.24 20.89
CA PHE A 116 22.65 10.45 20.15
C PHE A 116 23.89 10.24 19.30
N GLY A 117 23.91 10.68 18.04
CA GLY A 117 25.13 10.56 17.24
C GLY A 117 25.17 11.37 15.96
N VAL A 118 26.30 11.24 15.27
CA VAL A 118 26.57 11.87 13.98
C VAL A 118 27.01 10.80 12.99
N ARG A 119 26.48 10.87 11.77
CA ARG A 119 26.84 9.99 10.64
C ARG A 119 27.62 10.77 9.58
N ALA A 120 28.31 10.03 8.70
CA ALA A 120 29.33 10.61 7.82
C ALA A 120 28.80 11.58 6.76
N LEU A 121 27.54 11.44 6.32
CA LEU A 121 26.94 12.33 5.34
C LEU A 121 26.09 13.40 6.04
N PRO A 122 26.44 14.70 5.96
CA PRO A 122 25.70 15.79 6.64
C PRO A 122 24.42 16.20 5.89
N LEU A 123 23.66 15.21 5.43
CA LEU A 123 22.39 15.41 4.77
C LEU A 123 21.30 15.05 5.79
N GLY A 124 20.54 16.01 6.26
CA GLY A 124 19.41 15.78 7.18
C GLY A 124 19.77 15.31 8.60
N ALA A 125 18.73 14.94 9.36
CA ALA A 125 18.79 14.34 10.68
C ALA A 125 17.53 13.46 10.84
N PHE A 126 17.50 12.57 11.84
CA PHE A 126 16.32 11.76 12.12
C PHE A 126 16.15 11.42 13.59
N VAL A 127 14.90 11.23 13.99
CA VAL A 127 14.48 10.77 15.33
C VAL A 127 13.68 9.48 15.22
N ARG A 128 14.11 8.45 15.95
CA ARG A 128 13.40 7.17 16.01
C ARG A 128 12.52 7.07 17.24
N ILE A 129 11.22 7.22 17.04
CA ILE A 129 10.19 7.03 18.07
C ILE A 129 9.64 5.60 17.95
N VAL A 130 9.53 4.89 19.06
CA VAL A 130 9.10 3.47 19.06
C VAL A 130 7.62 3.35 18.71
N GLY A 131 7.27 2.39 17.86
CA GLY A 131 5.88 2.08 17.49
C GLY A 131 5.20 3.20 16.70
N MET A 132 5.95 3.89 15.84
CA MET A 132 5.38 4.84 14.87
C MET A 132 4.58 4.11 13.79
N ASN A 133 5.03 2.92 13.38
CA ASN A 133 4.22 2.03 12.54
C ASN A 133 3.50 1.00 13.41
N MET A 134 2.25 0.68 13.06
CA MET A 134 1.50 -0.38 13.75
C MET A 134 2.12 -1.77 13.63
N MET A 135 3.02 -1.97 12.67
CA MET A 135 3.69 -3.25 12.40
C MET A 135 5.09 -3.32 13.02
N ASP A 136 5.55 -2.28 13.70
CA ASP A 136 6.84 -2.32 14.38
C ASP A 136 6.76 -3.36 15.50
N ASP A 137 7.71 -4.29 15.50
CA ASP A 137 7.93 -5.25 16.58
C ASP A 137 8.52 -4.49 17.78
N VAL A 138 7.85 -4.58 18.92
CA VAL A 138 8.19 -3.82 20.13
C VAL A 138 8.06 -4.78 21.31
N ASP A 139 9.08 -4.79 22.17
CA ASP A 139 9.03 -5.56 23.42
C ASP A 139 7.79 -5.17 24.25
N ASP A 140 7.09 -6.15 24.82
CA ASP A 140 5.86 -5.93 25.61
C ASP A 140 6.03 -4.87 26.72
N ALA A 141 7.23 -4.79 27.30
CA ALA A 141 7.58 -3.81 28.34
C ALA A 141 7.60 -2.35 27.84
N ASP A 142 7.75 -2.13 26.54
CA ASP A 142 7.82 -0.82 25.90
C ASP A 142 6.50 -0.40 25.23
N GLU A 143 5.50 -1.28 25.13
CA GLU A 143 4.25 -1.03 24.39
C GLU A 143 3.49 0.18 24.94
N GLU A 144 3.45 0.38 26.26
CA GLU A 144 2.84 1.56 26.90
C GLU A 144 3.56 2.87 26.55
N GLN A 145 4.82 2.81 26.10
CA GLN A 145 5.64 3.96 25.71
C GLN A 145 5.72 4.14 24.19
N THR A 146 5.00 3.34 23.41
CA THR A 146 4.95 3.50 21.95
C THR A 146 4.18 4.74 21.53
N TYR A 147 4.41 5.18 20.29
CA TYR A 147 3.61 6.20 19.65
C TYR A 147 2.16 5.73 19.45
N ARG A 148 1.95 4.49 18.98
CA ARG A 148 0.61 3.90 18.74
C ARG A 148 -0.25 3.76 19.99
N SER A 149 0.33 3.60 21.18
CA SER A 149 -0.41 3.53 22.44
C SER A 149 -0.86 4.90 22.98
N LYS A 150 -0.40 6.02 22.41
CA LYS A 150 -0.80 7.35 22.87
C LYS A 150 -2.10 7.84 22.24
N SER A 151 -2.78 8.74 22.95
CA SER A 151 -4.01 9.38 22.47
C SER A 151 -3.77 10.20 21.20
N TYR A 152 -4.80 10.29 20.36
CA TYR A 152 -4.78 11.04 19.10
C TYR A 152 -4.19 12.48 19.22
N PRO A 153 -4.55 13.30 20.24
CA PRO A 153 -3.96 14.64 20.37
C PRO A 153 -2.45 14.60 20.63
N LYS A 154 -1.95 13.65 21.42
CA LYS A 154 -0.51 13.49 21.68
C LYS A 154 0.22 13.02 20.42
N ARG A 155 -0.39 12.08 19.70
CA ARG A 155 0.09 11.59 18.39
C ARG A 155 0.19 12.71 17.36
N MET A 156 -0.81 13.60 17.28
CA MET A 156 -0.79 14.78 16.41
C MET A 156 0.22 15.80 16.81
N LEU A 157 0.33 16.10 18.10
CA LEU A 157 1.31 17.04 18.57
C LEU A 157 2.73 16.61 18.20
N VAL A 158 3.06 15.32 18.35
CA VAL A 158 4.39 14.80 18.01
C VAL A 158 4.66 14.87 16.51
N ILE A 159 3.70 14.51 15.66
CA ILE A 159 3.88 14.56 14.20
C ILE A 159 3.99 16.00 13.70
N THR A 160 3.21 16.94 14.22
CA THR A 160 3.27 18.33 13.73
C THR A 160 4.37 19.15 14.39
N ALA A 161 5.06 18.61 15.40
CA ALA A 161 6.09 19.33 16.14
C ALA A 161 7.29 19.75 15.27
N GLY A 162 7.69 18.93 14.29
CA GLY A 162 8.76 19.26 13.36
C GLY A 162 8.40 20.47 12.50
N SER A 163 7.27 20.42 11.80
CA SER A 163 6.74 21.58 11.06
C SER A 163 6.51 22.82 11.94
N LEU A 164 6.00 22.64 13.16
CA LEU A 164 5.80 23.76 14.09
C LEU A 164 7.12 24.42 14.46
N MET A 165 8.19 23.64 14.63
CA MET A 165 9.52 24.17 14.87
C MET A 165 10.00 25.04 13.73
N HIS A 166 9.77 24.65 12.46
CA HIS A 166 10.12 25.50 11.33
C HIS A 166 9.42 26.86 11.37
N PHE A 167 8.14 26.91 11.72
CA PHE A 167 7.43 28.19 11.87
C PHE A 167 7.99 29.03 13.03
N LEU A 168 8.34 28.39 14.16
CA LEU A 168 8.98 29.08 15.28
C LEU A 168 10.36 29.65 14.89
N LEU A 169 11.15 28.90 14.12
CA LEU A 169 12.45 29.37 13.62
C LEU A 169 12.28 30.53 12.66
N ALA A 170 11.35 30.43 11.70
CA ALA A 170 11.05 31.52 10.78
C ALA A 170 10.64 32.79 11.53
N LEU A 171 9.80 32.68 12.54
CA LEU A 171 9.37 33.80 13.38
C LEU A 171 10.56 34.49 14.06
N VAL A 172 11.46 33.72 14.65
CA VAL A 172 12.66 34.25 15.33
C VAL A 172 13.63 34.89 14.33
N LEU A 173 13.88 34.24 13.20
CA LEU A 173 14.82 34.72 12.18
C LEU A 173 14.31 36.00 11.51
N LEU A 174 13.02 36.06 11.11
CA LEU A 174 12.41 37.28 10.54
C LEU A 174 12.38 38.41 11.57
N SER A 175 12.04 38.12 12.83
CA SER A 175 12.05 39.14 13.88
C SER A 175 13.44 39.75 14.05
N ALA A 176 14.49 38.94 13.95
CA ALA A 176 15.86 39.41 13.99
C ALA A 176 16.22 40.26 12.76
N VAL A 177 15.77 39.89 11.56
CA VAL A 177 16.01 40.68 10.34
C VAL A 177 15.27 42.01 10.38
N PHE A 178 13.98 42.01 10.72
CA PHE A 178 13.15 43.22 10.75
C PHE A 178 13.59 44.23 11.81
N THR A 179 14.22 43.76 12.90
CA THR A 179 14.80 44.65 13.92
C THR A 179 16.17 45.21 13.54
N THR A 180 16.97 44.47 12.77
CA THR A 180 18.35 44.85 12.46
C THR A 180 18.51 45.52 11.09
N ARG A 181 18.02 44.87 10.03
CA ARG A 181 18.07 45.34 8.64
C ARG A 181 16.82 46.15 8.26
N GLY A 182 15.67 45.79 8.83
CA GLY A 182 14.37 46.34 8.46
C GLY A 182 13.59 45.43 7.52
N GLU A 183 12.28 45.62 7.50
CA GLU A 183 11.34 44.95 6.62
C GLU A 183 11.29 45.67 5.26
N ALA A 184 11.30 44.90 4.18
CA ALA A 184 11.09 45.40 2.83
C ALA A 184 9.62 45.80 2.63
N VAL A 185 9.36 47.10 2.50
CA VAL A 185 8.04 47.65 2.21
C VAL A 185 8.00 48.09 0.76
N VAL A 186 7.05 47.53 0.00
CA VAL A 186 6.82 47.87 -1.40
C VAL A 186 6.29 49.30 -1.48
N LEU A 187 6.96 50.15 -2.27
CA LEU A 187 6.51 51.49 -2.56
C LEU A 187 5.57 51.48 -3.78
N PRO A 188 4.67 52.47 -3.92
CA PRO A 188 3.84 52.61 -5.11
C PRO A 188 4.69 52.77 -6.39
N GLY A 189 4.17 52.24 -7.50
CA GLY A 189 4.79 52.38 -8.82
C GLY A 189 5.70 51.22 -9.24
N ALA A 190 6.41 51.43 -10.35
CA ALA A 190 7.35 50.48 -10.94
C ALA A 190 8.64 51.20 -11.34
N GLU A 191 9.77 50.84 -10.73
CA GLU A 191 11.08 51.43 -11.02
C GLU A 191 11.65 50.85 -12.31
N VAL A 192 12.10 51.72 -13.22
CA VAL A 192 12.58 51.35 -14.55
C VAL A 192 14.05 50.92 -14.46
N MET A 193 14.31 49.65 -14.74
CA MET A 193 15.67 49.09 -14.80
C MET A 193 16.34 49.37 -16.14
N SER A 194 15.60 49.19 -17.23
CA SER A 194 16.11 49.39 -18.58
C SER A 194 14.97 49.71 -19.54
N VAL A 195 15.33 50.35 -20.65
CA VAL A 195 14.43 50.72 -21.73
C VAL A 195 14.96 50.08 -23.00
N GLY A 196 14.11 49.37 -23.74
CA GLY A 196 14.50 48.75 -25.00
C GLY A 196 14.87 49.80 -26.06
N GLU A 197 15.73 49.41 -27.00
CA GLU A 197 16.04 50.23 -28.17
C GLU A 197 14.86 50.26 -29.14
N GLU A 198 14.58 51.43 -29.72
CA GLU A 198 13.48 51.65 -30.68
C GLU A 198 12.09 51.22 -30.18
N MET A 199 11.86 51.34 -28.88
CA MET A 199 10.61 51.02 -28.21
C MET A 199 9.78 52.27 -27.90
N PRO A 200 8.46 52.13 -27.61
CA PRO A 200 7.59 53.24 -27.22
C PRO A 200 8.10 54.10 -26.05
N ALA A 201 8.83 53.51 -25.09
CA ALA A 201 9.41 54.23 -23.98
C ALA A 201 10.76 54.92 -24.29
N THR A 202 11.39 54.63 -25.44
CA THR A 202 12.72 55.15 -25.79
C THR A 202 12.71 56.68 -25.86
N GLY A 203 13.53 57.32 -25.03
CA GLY A 203 13.64 58.78 -24.96
C GLY A 203 12.50 59.47 -24.19
N VAL A 204 11.50 58.72 -23.73
CA VAL A 204 10.38 59.23 -22.92
C VAL A 204 10.64 58.96 -21.43
N VAL A 205 10.98 57.71 -21.11
CA VAL A 205 11.28 57.23 -19.76
C VAL A 205 12.75 56.82 -19.70
N LEU A 206 13.39 56.97 -18.54
CA LEU A 206 14.80 56.68 -18.32
C LEU A 206 14.97 55.61 -17.23
N PRO A 207 16.07 54.83 -17.26
CA PRO A 207 16.45 54.00 -16.12
C PRO A 207 16.54 54.82 -14.82
N GLY A 208 15.92 54.31 -13.76
CA GLY A 208 15.78 54.97 -12.46
C GLY A 208 14.51 55.82 -12.28
N ASP A 209 13.68 55.98 -13.32
CA ASP A 209 12.35 56.58 -13.14
C ASP A 209 11.39 55.59 -12.45
N VAL A 210 10.50 56.07 -11.60
CA VAL A 210 9.41 55.25 -11.02
C VAL A 210 8.10 55.60 -11.70
N ILE A 211 7.52 54.66 -12.44
CA ILE A 211 6.22 54.85 -13.11
C ILE A 211 5.11 54.65 -12.08
N LEU A 212 4.37 55.72 -11.78
CA LEU A 212 3.30 55.74 -10.77
C LEU A 212 1.93 55.39 -11.37
N SER A 213 1.62 55.87 -12.58
CA SER A 213 0.36 55.56 -13.27
C SER A 213 0.46 55.68 -14.79
N VAL A 214 -0.43 55.00 -15.51
CA VAL A 214 -0.61 55.12 -16.97
C VAL A 214 -2.05 55.53 -17.26
N ASP A 215 -2.22 56.70 -17.86
CA ASP A 215 -3.50 57.35 -18.16
C ASP A 215 -4.45 57.40 -16.95
N GLY A 216 -3.90 57.74 -15.78
CA GLY A 216 -4.62 57.81 -14.51
C GLY A 216 -4.89 56.46 -13.83
N ARG A 217 -4.47 55.32 -14.42
CA ARG A 217 -4.52 54.00 -13.75
C ARG A 217 -3.24 53.78 -12.95
N GLU A 218 -3.36 53.70 -11.63
CA GLU A 218 -2.23 53.51 -10.73
C GLU A 218 -1.53 52.16 -10.93
N VAL A 219 -0.21 52.17 -10.81
CA VAL A 219 0.62 50.98 -10.81
C VAL A 219 0.80 50.52 -9.36
N VAL A 220 0.09 49.46 -9.01
CA VAL A 220 0.12 48.85 -7.67
C VAL A 220 1.01 47.62 -7.71
N ASP A 221 1.82 47.42 -6.67
CA ASP A 221 2.74 46.28 -6.51
C ASP A 221 3.65 46.03 -7.73
N GLY A 222 4.05 47.10 -8.44
CA GLY A 222 4.89 47.01 -9.64
C GLY A 222 4.23 46.34 -10.85
N ALA A 223 2.90 46.13 -10.85
CA ALA A 223 2.14 45.45 -11.91
C ALA A 223 1.93 46.31 -13.18
N LEU A 224 2.96 47.04 -13.61
CA LEU A 224 2.91 47.93 -14.78
C LEU A 224 2.47 47.19 -16.04
N GLY A 225 2.91 45.94 -16.22
CA GLY A 225 2.56 45.13 -17.39
C GLY A 225 1.05 44.92 -17.53
N ASP A 226 0.33 44.72 -16.43
CA ASP A 226 -1.11 44.47 -16.45
C ASP A 226 -1.87 45.77 -16.75
N VAL A 227 -1.40 46.88 -16.19
CA VAL A 227 -1.92 48.21 -16.50
C VAL A 227 -1.72 48.52 -17.98
N VAL A 228 -0.54 48.33 -18.54
CA VAL A 228 -0.26 48.61 -19.97
C VAL A 228 -1.08 47.72 -20.90
N ARG A 229 -1.19 46.41 -20.62
CA ARG A 229 -1.96 45.46 -21.45
C ARG A 229 -3.48 45.71 -21.42
N SER A 230 -3.96 46.49 -20.46
CA SER A 230 -5.38 46.87 -20.37
C SER A 230 -5.80 47.98 -21.36
N PHE A 231 -4.86 48.49 -22.17
CA PHE A 231 -5.09 49.45 -23.25
C PHE A 231 -4.95 48.79 -24.62
N GLU A 232 -5.47 49.44 -25.67
CA GLU A 232 -5.30 48.98 -27.05
C GLU A 232 -3.93 49.39 -27.61
N PRO A 233 -3.27 48.54 -28.41
CA PRO A 233 -2.05 48.93 -29.13
C PRO A 233 -2.28 50.20 -29.98
N GLY A 234 -1.34 51.14 -29.92
CA GLY A 234 -1.44 52.44 -30.60
C GLY A 234 -2.14 53.53 -29.80
N SER A 235 -2.60 53.25 -28.57
CA SER A 235 -3.19 54.26 -27.68
C SER A 235 -2.13 55.29 -27.23
N ALA A 236 -2.46 56.58 -27.37
CA ALA A 236 -1.67 57.65 -26.77
C ALA A 236 -2.02 57.77 -25.27
N VAL A 237 -1.02 57.68 -24.41
CA VAL A 237 -1.20 57.62 -22.95
C VAL A 237 -0.31 58.64 -22.24
N ASP A 238 -0.82 59.16 -21.12
CA ASP A 238 -0.09 60.03 -20.20
C ASP A 238 0.49 59.16 -19.08
N ILE A 239 1.81 59.07 -18.96
CA ILE A 239 2.50 58.28 -17.94
C ILE A 239 2.97 59.23 -16.84
N ALA A 240 2.45 59.06 -15.62
CA ALA A 240 2.97 59.76 -14.45
C ALA A 240 4.22 59.00 -13.95
N ILE A 241 5.35 59.71 -13.87
CA ILE A 241 6.61 59.18 -13.38
C ILE A 241 7.16 60.06 -12.26
N GLU A 242 7.91 59.45 -11.35
CA GLU A 242 8.79 60.15 -10.42
C GLU A 242 10.23 60.04 -10.93
N ARG A 243 10.87 61.19 -11.17
CA ARG A 243 12.28 61.27 -11.57
C ARG A 243 13.04 62.08 -10.55
N ALA A 244 13.98 61.44 -9.85
CA ALA A 244 14.79 62.06 -8.80
C ALA A 244 13.96 62.79 -7.72
N GLY A 245 12.83 62.20 -7.30
CA GLY A 245 11.95 62.78 -6.26
C GLY A 245 10.96 63.83 -6.76
N VAL A 246 10.86 64.06 -8.07
CA VAL A 246 9.92 65.02 -8.67
C VAL A 246 8.94 64.26 -9.57
N GLU A 247 7.64 64.39 -9.26
CA GLU A 247 6.57 63.87 -10.11
C GLU A 247 6.43 64.70 -11.39
N MET A 248 6.32 64.00 -12.52
CA MET A 248 6.09 64.61 -13.82
C MET A 248 5.28 63.68 -14.72
N VAL A 249 4.66 64.24 -15.76
CA VAL A 249 3.88 63.47 -16.73
C VAL A 249 4.59 63.48 -18.07
N VAL A 250 4.80 62.30 -18.64
CA VAL A 250 5.40 62.10 -19.95
C VAL A 250 4.39 61.42 -20.88
N LYS A 251 4.36 61.82 -22.15
CA LYS A 251 3.39 61.30 -23.13
C LYS A 251 4.08 60.31 -24.06
N THR A 252 3.43 59.18 -24.33
CA THR A 252 3.88 58.24 -25.36
C THR A 252 2.71 57.52 -26.02
N THR A 253 2.98 56.78 -27.08
CA THR A 253 2.02 55.93 -27.77
C THR A 253 2.43 54.48 -27.57
N LEU A 254 1.56 53.68 -26.96
CA LEU A 254 1.83 52.26 -26.70
C LEU A 254 2.01 51.51 -28.03
N GLY A 255 3.02 50.67 -28.09
CA GLY A 255 3.27 49.76 -29.22
C GLY A 255 2.44 48.49 -29.11
N SER A 256 2.58 47.60 -30.09
CA SER A 256 2.07 46.23 -29.99
C SER A 256 3.20 45.28 -29.55
N ASN A 257 2.83 44.20 -28.85
CA ASN A 257 3.75 43.12 -28.49
C ASN A 257 4.39 42.41 -29.71
N ALA A 258 3.92 42.65 -30.95
CA ALA A 258 4.59 42.19 -32.17
C ALA A 258 6.03 42.73 -32.28
N LEU A 259 6.32 43.89 -31.69
CA LEU A 259 7.66 44.49 -31.63
C LEU A 259 8.67 43.63 -30.85
N VAL A 260 8.19 42.69 -30.04
CA VAL A 260 9.01 41.75 -29.26
C VAL A 260 8.70 40.28 -29.59
N GLY A 261 8.17 40.03 -30.79
CA GLY A 261 7.88 38.67 -31.28
C GLY A 261 6.56 38.06 -30.78
N GLY A 262 5.66 38.87 -30.21
CA GLY A 262 4.30 38.46 -29.84
C GLY A 262 3.32 38.44 -31.03
N ASP A 263 2.08 38.04 -30.75
CA ASP A 263 0.98 37.91 -31.73
C ASP A 263 0.37 39.24 -32.22
N GLY A 264 0.82 40.37 -31.67
CA GLY A 264 0.33 41.72 -31.99
C GLY A 264 -0.92 42.15 -31.23
N SER A 265 -1.48 41.30 -30.37
CA SER A 265 -2.78 41.53 -29.73
C SER A 265 -2.73 42.44 -28.49
N SER A 266 -1.56 42.57 -27.85
CA SER A 266 -1.41 43.25 -26.56
C SER A 266 -0.61 44.53 -26.66
N ALA A 267 -1.02 45.57 -25.93
CA ALA A 267 -0.26 46.82 -25.85
C ALA A 267 1.07 46.64 -25.10
N PHE A 268 2.07 47.41 -25.49
CA PHE A 268 3.45 47.24 -25.05
C PHE A 268 4.17 48.59 -24.89
N LEU A 269 4.91 48.75 -23.80
CA LEU A 269 5.65 49.99 -23.49
C LEU A 269 7.17 49.86 -23.75
N GLY A 270 7.74 48.66 -23.60
CA GLY A 270 9.17 48.39 -23.87
C GLY A 270 10.13 48.81 -22.77
N VAL A 271 9.70 48.69 -21.51
CA VAL A 271 10.53 48.87 -20.31
C VAL A 271 10.66 47.57 -19.54
N SER A 272 11.79 47.38 -18.88
CA SER A 272 11.96 46.39 -17.82
C SER A 272 11.87 47.12 -16.48
N THR A 273 11.05 46.64 -15.56
CA THR A 273 10.81 47.28 -14.28
C THR A 273 11.00 46.33 -13.10
N VAL A 274 11.32 46.89 -11.94
CA VAL A 274 11.32 46.21 -10.64
C VAL A 274 10.37 46.93 -9.68
N MET A 275 9.95 46.24 -8.64
CA MET A 275 9.17 46.84 -7.56
C MET A 275 10.10 47.73 -6.73
N PRO A 276 9.80 49.03 -6.55
CA PRO A 276 10.59 49.88 -5.65
C PRO A 276 10.33 49.45 -4.20
N VAL A 277 11.39 49.34 -3.40
CA VAL A 277 11.31 48.84 -2.02
C VAL A 277 12.03 49.80 -1.07
N ALA A 278 11.39 50.15 0.04
CA ALA A 278 12.00 50.82 1.18
C ALA A 278 12.26 49.83 2.33
N LEU A 279 13.36 50.00 3.05
CA LEU A 279 13.62 49.22 4.27
C LEU A 279 13.13 49.99 5.50
N GLU A 280 12.10 49.47 6.17
CA GLU A 280 11.57 50.04 7.40
C GLU A 280 12.01 49.20 8.62
N GLN A 281 12.82 49.78 9.50
CA GLN A 281 13.19 49.11 10.75
C GLN A 281 11.99 48.99 11.70
N ARG A 282 11.74 47.77 12.18
CA ARG A 282 10.69 47.48 13.15
C ARG A 282 11.26 47.45 14.57
N ALA A 283 10.48 47.94 15.53
CA ALA A 283 10.86 47.83 16.93
C ALA A 283 10.84 46.35 17.37
N TRP A 284 11.69 45.97 18.34
CA TRP A 284 11.82 44.58 18.80
C TRP A 284 10.51 43.96 19.31
N TRP A 285 9.58 44.78 19.79
CA TRP A 285 8.27 44.32 20.26
C TRP A 285 7.24 44.21 19.12
N SER A 286 7.40 44.97 18.02
CA SER A 286 6.48 44.92 16.87
C SER A 286 6.93 43.92 15.81
N ALA A 287 8.24 43.67 15.71
CA ALA A 287 8.83 42.76 14.74
C ALA A 287 8.23 41.33 14.74
N PRO A 288 7.87 40.72 15.89
CA PRO A 288 7.18 39.42 15.88
C PRO A 288 5.84 39.44 15.17
N TRP A 289 5.06 40.53 15.28
CA TRP A 289 3.77 40.63 14.61
C TRP A 289 3.93 40.76 13.10
N HIS A 290 4.86 41.61 12.65
CA HIS A 290 5.23 41.73 11.24
C HIS A 290 5.79 40.42 10.67
N SER A 291 6.56 39.68 11.47
CA SER A 291 7.08 38.37 11.07
C SER A 291 5.95 37.37 10.87
N VAL A 292 4.91 37.38 11.71
CA VAL A 292 3.72 36.52 11.52
C VAL A 292 3.00 36.88 10.21
N THR A 293 2.81 38.17 9.90
CA THR A 293 2.16 38.56 8.64
C THR A 293 2.98 38.12 7.42
N ALA A 294 4.28 38.40 7.42
CA ALA A 294 5.19 37.96 6.35
C ALA A 294 5.22 36.42 6.22
N MET A 295 5.16 35.69 7.33
CA MET A 295 5.06 34.23 7.31
C MET A 295 3.76 33.76 6.68
N VAL A 296 2.61 34.36 7.00
CA VAL A 296 1.32 33.99 6.41
C VAL A 296 1.33 34.20 4.89
N ASP A 297 1.86 35.33 4.44
CA ASP A 297 2.00 35.62 3.01
C ASP A 297 2.92 34.59 2.33
N GLN A 298 4.06 34.29 2.96
CA GLN A 298 4.98 33.26 2.48
C GLN A 298 4.37 31.86 2.49
N MET A 299 3.55 31.51 3.48
CA MET A 299 2.83 30.23 3.53
C MET A 299 1.89 30.11 2.34
N TRP A 300 1.13 31.16 2.04
CA TRP A 300 0.21 31.18 0.90
C TRP A 300 0.94 31.07 -0.44
N MET A 301 2.06 31.79 -0.59
CA MET A 301 2.93 31.67 -1.76
C MET A 301 3.53 30.27 -1.88
N SER A 302 3.93 29.65 -0.77
CA SER A 302 4.46 28.29 -0.73
C SER A 302 3.42 27.26 -1.18
N VAL A 303 2.17 27.36 -0.70
CA VAL A 303 1.06 26.49 -1.13
C VAL A 303 0.81 26.64 -2.62
N LYS A 304 0.68 27.89 -3.12
CA LYS A 304 0.52 28.16 -4.54
C LYS A 304 1.67 27.59 -5.37
N GLY A 305 2.90 27.82 -4.93
CA GLY A 305 4.11 27.32 -5.60
C GLY A 305 4.12 25.81 -5.70
N VAL A 306 3.83 25.08 -4.61
CA VAL A 306 3.75 23.62 -4.62
C VAL A 306 2.65 23.12 -5.57
N VAL A 307 1.46 23.71 -5.53
CA VAL A 307 0.35 23.34 -6.44
C VAL A 307 0.72 23.60 -7.90
N THR A 308 1.34 24.74 -8.20
CA THR A 308 1.78 25.09 -9.54
C THR A 308 2.86 24.13 -10.06
N VAL A 309 3.87 23.83 -9.24
CA VAL A 309 4.98 22.94 -9.65
C VAL A 309 4.53 21.48 -9.77
N LEU A 310 3.66 21.01 -8.88
CA LEU A 310 3.15 19.62 -8.89
C LEU A 310 1.92 19.42 -9.79
N ASN A 311 1.45 20.45 -10.49
CA ASN A 311 0.34 20.34 -11.43
C ASN A 311 0.74 19.39 -12.59
N PRO A 312 -0.01 18.29 -12.85
CA PRO A 312 0.32 17.34 -13.91
C PRO A 312 0.52 17.96 -15.29
N ALA A 313 -0.26 19.01 -15.63
CA ALA A 313 -0.11 19.72 -16.89
C ALA A 313 1.26 20.41 -17.01
N ASN A 314 1.72 21.05 -15.92
CA ASN A 314 3.03 21.69 -15.87
C ASN A 314 4.14 20.65 -15.89
N VAL A 315 4.02 19.54 -15.15
CA VAL A 315 5.02 18.46 -15.16
C VAL A 315 5.16 17.85 -16.56
N ILE A 316 4.04 17.58 -17.24
CA ILE A 316 4.04 17.04 -18.61
C ILE A 316 4.64 18.04 -19.60
N ALA A 317 4.28 19.32 -19.51
CA ALA A 317 4.80 20.36 -20.39
C ALA A 317 6.32 20.60 -20.21
N HIS A 318 6.86 20.33 -19.03
CA HIS A 318 8.32 20.34 -18.81
C HIS A 318 9.03 19.13 -19.40
N LEU A 319 8.40 17.95 -19.33
CA LEU A 319 8.95 16.72 -19.90
C LEU A 319 8.87 16.70 -21.43
N SER A 320 7.86 17.35 -22.02
CA SER A 320 7.73 17.51 -23.47
C SER A 320 8.60 18.62 -24.05
N GLY A 321 9.14 19.51 -23.21
CA GLY A 321 9.95 20.65 -23.63
C GLY A 321 9.14 21.84 -24.16
N ASP A 322 7.81 21.80 -24.05
CA ASP A 322 6.92 22.81 -24.61
C ASP A 322 6.77 24.07 -23.73
N ASN A 323 7.27 24.03 -22.48
CA ASN A 323 7.17 25.16 -21.55
C ASN A 323 8.54 25.69 -21.11
N ALA A 324 8.82 26.96 -21.44
CA ALA A 324 10.07 27.65 -21.12
C ALA A 324 10.03 28.41 -19.78
N ASP A 325 8.88 28.47 -19.11
CA ASP A 325 8.70 29.30 -17.90
C ASP A 325 9.49 28.73 -16.69
N PRO A 326 10.57 29.41 -16.25
CA PRO A 326 11.37 28.98 -15.10
C PRO A 326 10.57 28.90 -13.80
N MET A 327 9.49 29.68 -13.65
CA MET A 327 8.66 29.74 -12.44
C MET A 327 7.81 28.50 -12.22
N THR A 328 7.70 27.64 -13.24
CA THR A 328 6.91 26.41 -13.19
C THR A 328 7.78 25.16 -13.00
N ARG A 329 9.10 25.32 -12.86
CA ARG A 329 10.09 24.23 -12.74
C ARG A 329 10.54 24.01 -11.28
N PRO A 330 10.75 22.76 -10.85
CA PRO A 330 11.42 22.49 -9.59
C PRO A 330 12.91 22.86 -9.67
N THR A 331 13.39 23.68 -8.74
CA THR A 331 14.79 24.09 -8.65
C THR A 331 15.65 22.98 -8.02
N THR A 332 16.85 22.75 -8.56
CA THR A 332 17.80 21.74 -8.02
C THR A 332 18.57 22.26 -6.80
N LEU A 333 19.23 21.36 -6.08
CA LEU A 333 20.13 21.72 -4.96
C LEU A 333 21.26 22.67 -5.39
N VAL A 334 21.71 22.59 -6.64
CA VAL A 334 22.71 23.52 -7.21
C VAL A 334 22.09 24.89 -7.52
N GLY A 335 20.81 24.92 -7.89
CA GLY A 335 20.07 26.17 -8.10
C GLY A 335 19.87 26.97 -6.82
N ILE A 336 19.54 26.30 -5.70
CA ILE A 336 19.36 27.01 -4.42
C ILE A 336 20.69 27.55 -3.86
N THR A 337 21.82 26.90 -4.14
CA THR A 337 23.14 27.45 -3.79
C THR A 337 23.49 28.70 -4.61
N ALA A 338 23.07 28.77 -5.87
CA ALA A 338 23.24 29.99 -6.67
C ALA A 338 22.39 31.15 -6.13
N VAL A 339 21.15 30.89 -5.71
CA VAL A 339 20.30 31.88 -5.03
C VAL A 339 20.94 32.34 -3.72
N SER A 340 21.51 31.43 -2.93
CA SER A 340 22.21 31.80 -1.69
C SER A 340 23.44 32.69 -1.93
N ASP A 341 24.14 32.52 -3.04
CA ASP A 341 25.27 33.38 -3.40
C ASP A 341 24.80 34.79 -3.74
N ASP A 342 23.79 34.93 -4.60
CA ASP A 342 23.22 36.23 -4.99
C ASP A 342 22.66 37.01 -3.79
N VAL A 343 21.89 36.31 -2.93
CA VAL A 343 21.35 36.87 -1.68
C VAL A 343 22.47 37.21 -0.69
N GLY A 344 23.51 36.37 -0.61
CA GLY A 344 24.66 36.64 0.24
C GLY A 344 25.46 37.86 -0.21
N GLN A 345 25.68 38.01 -1.51
CA GLN A 345 26.41 39.14 -2.09
C GLN A 345 25.64 40.46 -1.94
N SER A 346 24.32 40.45 -2.14
CA SER A 346 23.48 41.66 -2.08
C SER A 346 23.01 42.01 -0.66
N GLY A 347 22.64 40.99 0.13
CA GLY A 347 22.01 41.13 1.45
C GLY A 347 22.91 40.85 2.64
N GLY A 348 24.11 40.29 2.40
CA GLY A 348 25.03 39.85 3.45
C GLY A 348 24.40 38.78 4.36
N PHE A 349 24.83 38.73 5.62
CA PHE A 349 24.29 37.78 6.60
C PHE A 349 22.80 37.94 6.84
N ALA A 350 22.28 39.18 6.86
CA ALA A 350 20.86 39.43 7.06
C ALA A 350 20.01 38.85 5.91
N GLY A 351 20.50 38.97 4.66
CA GLY A 351 19.85 38.34 3.51
C GLY A 351 19.80 36.82 3.61
N ILE A 352 20.90 36.17 4.05
CA ILE A 352 20.90 34.72 4.25
C ILE A 352 19.96 34.30 5.38
N ILE A 353 19.88 35.07 6.48
CA ILE A 353 18.94 34.80 7.58
C ILE A 353 17.49 34.90 7.08
N GLU A 354 17.19 35.93 6.29
CA GLU A 354 15.88 36.13 5.68
C GLU A 354 15.51 34.98 4.72
N LEU A 355 16.45 34.59 3.84
CA LEU A 355 16.30 33.42 2.97
C LEU A 355 16.04 32.14 3.76
N LEU A 356 16.82 31.90 4.82
CA LEU A 356 16.61 30.74 5.70
C LEU A 356 15.24 30.81 6.40
N ALA A 357 14.77 31.99 6.79
CA ALA A 357 13.47 32.14 7.42
C ALA A 357 12.33 31.79 6.45
N PHE A 358 12.35 32.32 5.23
CA PHE A 358 11.37 31.96 4.19
C PHE A 358 11.46 30.50 3.79
N LEU A 359 12.67 29.93 3.73
CA LEU A 359 12.85 28.51 3.48
C LEU A 359 12.27 27.66 4.62
N ASN A 360 12.42 28.08 5.88
CA ASN A 360 11.78 27.39 7.01
C ASN A 360 10.25 27.43 6.89
N VAL A 361 9.65 28.57 6.51
CA VAL A 361 8.21 28.62 6.23
C VAL A 361 7.82 27.61 5.15
N PHE A 362 8.56 27.60 4.03
CA PHE A 362 8.32 26.68 2.93
C PHE A 362 8.44 25.22 3.37
N VAL A 363 9.53 24.83 4.04
CA VAL A 363 9.75 23.45 4.53
C VAL A 363 8.68 23.06 5.55
N GLY A 364 8.30 23.96 6.45
CA GLY A 364 7.23 23.74 7.42
C GLY A 364 5.88 23.44 6.75
N VAL A 365 5.52 24.21 5.73
CA VAL A 365 4.31 23.98 4.90
C VAL A 365 4.44 22.70 4.09
N PHE A 366 5.56 22.50 3.41
CA PHE A 366 5.83 21.34 2.57
C PHE A 366 5.72 20.05 3.38
N ASN A 367 6.33 19.99 4.56
CA ASN A 367 6.27 18.82 5.44
C ASN A 367 4.85 18.51 5.93
N LEU A 368 3.90 19.46 5.90
CA LEU A 368 2.50 19.21 6.24
C LEU A 368 1.67 18.66 5.06
N PHE A 369 2.22 18.54 3.86
CA PHE A 369 1.52 17.89 2.75
C PHE A 369 1.25 16.41 3.05
N PRO A 370 0.10 15.85 2.64
CA PRO A 370 -0.33 14.49 2.95
C PRO A 370 0.41 13.44 2.09
N LEU A 371 1.74 13.42 2.16
CA LEU A 371 2.62 12.46 1.48
C LEU A 371 3.39 11.65 2.53
N LEU A 372 3.48 10.34 2.34
CA LEU A 372 4.07 9.40 3.31
C LEU A 372 5.49 9.74 3.80
N PRO A 373 6.40 10.27 2.96
CA PRO A 373 7.73 10.67 3.44
C PRO A 373 7.73 11.91 4.36
N LEU A 374 6.59 12.60 4.51
CA LEU A 374 6.46 13.87 5.22
C LEU A 374 5.58 13.71 6.47
N ASP A 375 5.69 14.66 7.40
CA ASP A 375 4.88 14.70 8.63
C ASP A 375 3.37 14.66 8.33
N GLY A 376 2.94 15.40 7.32
CA GLY A 376 1.54 15.48 6.89
C GLY A 376 0.97 14.13 6.43
N GLY A 377 1.78 13.24 5.86
CA GLY A 377 1.36 11.88 5.51
C GLY A 377 1.03 11.05 6.75
N HIS A 378 1.89 11.10 7.76
CA HIS A 378 1.65 10.45 9.05
C HIS A 378 0.44 11.05 9.77
N ALA A 379 0.27 12.38 9.70
CA ALA A 379 -0.89 13.09 10.24
C ALA A 379 -2.19 12.65 9.55
N ALA A 380 -2.18 12.53 8.21
CA ALA A 380 -3.32 12.09 7.43
C ALA A 380 -3.75 10.66 7.79
N ILE A 381 -2.78 9.74 7.97
CA ILE A 381 -3.06 8.37 8.42
C ILE A 381 -3.70 8.35 9.81
N ALA A 382 -3.09 9.01 10.79
CA ALA A 382 -3.63 9.02 12.16
C ALA A 382 -5.02 9.70 12.23
N THR A 383 -5.27 10.71 11.40
CA THR A 383 -6.59 11.37 11.28
C THR A 383 -7.61 10.43 10.64
N TYR A 384 -7.22 9.72 9.58
CA TYR A 384 -8.04 8.70 8.93
C TYR A 384 -8.40 7.56 9.90
N GLU A 385 -7.43 7.06 10.67
CA GLU A 385 -7.65 6.07 11.72
C GLU A 385 -8.67 6.56 12.75
N ARG A 386 -8.50 7.79 13.26
CA ARG A 386 -9.42 8.38 14.24
C ARG A 386 -10.85 8.54 13.70
N ALA A 387 -10.99 8.90 12.43
CA ALA A 387 -12.27 9.02 11.74
C ALA A 387 -12.94 7.65 11.56
N ARG A 388 -12.15 6.61 11.24
CA ARG A 388 -12.61 5.23 11.14
C ARG A 388 -13.06 4.68 12.50
N GLU A 389 -12.26 4.86 13.56
CA GLU A 389 -12.61 4.45 14.93
C GLU A 389 -13.90 5.11 15.45
N GLY A 390 -14.07 6.41 15.13
CA GLY A 390 -15.27 7.17 15.48
C GLY A 390 -16.54 6.68 14.79
N ARG A 391 -16.44 6.13 13.57
CA ARG A 391 -17.58 5.54 12.83
C ARG A 391 -17.92 4.13 13.31
N THR A 392 -16.94 3.36 13.80
CA THR A 392 -17.20 2.04 14.42
C THR A 392 -17.79 2.13 15.83
N ARG A 393 -17.62 3.25 16.55
CA ARG A 393 -18.20 3.43 17.89
C ARG A 393 -19.69 3.76 17.91
N SER A 394 -20.30 4.15 16.78
CA SER A 394 -21.70 4.59 16.71
C SER A 394 -22.67 3.59 16.05
N ARG A 395 -22.24 2.36 15.76
CA ARG A 395 -23.15 1.27 15.34
C ARG A 395 -22.70 -0.08 15.91
N CYS A 396 -22.91 -0.25 17.21
CA CYS A 396 -23.09 -1.59 17.78
C CYS A 396 -24.24 -1.54 18.79
N PRO A 397 -25.46 -1.98 18.40
CA PRO A 397 -26.59 -2.07 19.32
C PRO A 397 -26.37 -3.11 20.44
N VAL A 398 -25.34 -3.94 20.33
CA VAL A 398 -25.12 -5.12 21.19
C VAL A 398 -24.33 -4.77 22.46
N CYS A 399 -23.62 -3.63 22.50
CA CYS A 399 -22.69 -3.34 23.61
C CYS A 399 -23.25 -2.40 24.70
N THR A 400 -24.51 -1.97 24.65
CA THR A 400 -25.09 -1.03 25.64
C THR A 400 -26.28 -1.56 26.45
N SER A 401 -26.67 -2.83 26.33
CA SER A 401 -27.65 -3.42 27.26
C SER A 401 -26.94 -4.10 28.43
N THR A 402 -26.70 -3.35 29.49
CA THR A 402 -26.63 -3.93 30.84
C THR A 402 -28.02 -4.45 31.21
N SER A 403 -28.32 -5.67 30.82
CA SER A 403 -29.33 -6.48 31.51
C SER A 403 -28.74 -7.86 31.75
N SER A 404 -28.43 -8.11 33.02
CA SER A 404 -28.06 -9.40 33.58
C SER A 404 -29.21 -10.40 33.38
N THR A 405 -29.24 -11.05 32.22
CA THR A 405 -30.03 -12.25 32.02
C THR A 405 -29.10 -13.42 32.33
N ARG A 406 -29.39 -14.11 33.44
CA ARG A 406 -28.75 -15.39 33.75
C ARG A 406 -28.94 -16.31 32.55
N PHE A 407 -27.86 -16.70 31.89
CA PHE A 407 -27.91 -17.88 31.03
C PHE A 407 -28.14 -19.07 31.94
N GLY A 408 -29.36 -19.61 31.89
CA GLY A 408 -29.69 -20.89 32.50
C GLY A 408 -28.91 -22.00 31.82
N GLU A 409 -28.52 -22.98 32.62
CA GLU A 409 -27.99 -24.27 32.20
C GLU A 409 -29.07 -25.07 31.47
N GLU A 410 -29.44 -24.69 30.24
CA GLU A 410 -30.22 -25.59 29.37
C GLU A 410 -29.71 -25.48 27.93
N ASN A 411 -29.30 -26.65 27.42
CA ASN A 411 -28.78 -26.96 26.10
C ASN A 411 -27.32 -26.54 25.85
N LEU A 412 -26.41 -27.48 26.13
CA LEU A 412 -25.28 -27.75 25.24
C LEU A 412 -25.85 -27.78 23.81
N MET A 413 -25.70 -26.67 23.06
CA MET A 413 -25.97 -26.69 21.65
C MET A 413 -25.02 -27.72 21.04
N GLU A 414 -25.56 -28.85 20.59
CA GLU A 414 -24.99 -29.51 19.42
C GLU A 414 -24.81 -28.39 18.39
N VAL A 415 -23.56 -28.03 18.11
CA VAL A 415 -23.22 -27.23 16.94
C VAL A 415 -23.70 -28.07 15.77
N LYS A 416 -24.91 -27.80 15.27
CA LYS A 416 -25.34 -28.30 13.96
C LYS A 416 -24.25 -27.83 13.01
N GLY A 417 -23.50 -28.79 12.45
CA GLY A 417 -22.47 -28.52 11.46
C GLY A 417 -23.04 -27.58 10.40
N TRP A 418 -22.19 -26.68 9.90
CA TRP A 418 -22.50 -25.84 8.76
C TRP A 418 -23.27 -26.66 7.70
N SER A 419 -24.49 -26.21 7.33
CA SER A 419 -25.40 -27.02 6.51
C SER A 419 -24.88 -27.24 5.08
N GLY A 420 -23.82 -26.52 4.67
CA GLY A 420 -23.25 -26.58 3.33
C GLY A 420 -24.25 -26.16 2.25
N GLU A 421 -25.36 -25.53 2.62
CA GLU A 421 -26.48 -25.29 1.73
C GLU A 421 -26.11 -24.17 0.77
N ARG A 422 -25.80 -24.54 -0.47
CA ARG A 422 -25.44 -23.58 -1.51
C ARG A 422 -26.68 -22.80 -1.95
N ARG A 423 -26.47 -21.52 -2.28
CA ARG A 423 -27.47 -20.72 -2.97
C ARG A 423 -27.87 -21.44 -4.27
N PRO A 424 -29.18 -21.66 -4.52
CA PRO A 424 -29.66 -22.15 -5.80
C PRO A 424 -29.25 -21.19 -6.92
N SER A 425 -28.60 -21.71 -7.96
CA SER A 425 -28.21 -20.96 -9.14
C SER A 425 -28.53 -21.76 -10.41
N ARG A 426 -28.71 -21.08 -11.53
CA ARG A 426 -28.77 -21.75 -12.85
C ARG A 426 -27.43 -22.41 -13.14
N MET A 427 -27.43 -23.45 -13.96
CA MET A 427 -26.19 -24.06 -14.45
C MET A 427 -25.89 -23.54 -15.85
N ILE A 428 -24.66 -23.08 -16.07
CA ILE A 428 -24.12 -22.81 -17.42
C ILE A 428 -22.98 -23.78 -17.73
N ASN A 429 -22.70 -24.00 -19.00
CA ASN A 429 -21.59 -24.83 -19.45
C ASN A 429 -20.49 -23.96 -20.09
N VAL A 430 -19.26 -24.04 -19.59
CA VAL A 430 -18.09 -23.37 -20.15
C VAL A 430 -17.18 -24.43 -20.75
N GLY A 431 -17.28 -24.68 -22.06
CA GLY A 431 -16.41 -25.63 -22.76
C GLY A 431 -16.44 -27.07 -22.21
N GLY A 432 -17.57 -27.51 -21.65
CA GLY A 432 -17.72 -28.82 -21.01
C GLY A 432 -17.64 -28.81 -19.48
N VAL A 433 -17.22 -27.69 -18.88
CA VAL A 433 -17.18 -27.53 -17.42
C VAL A 433 -18.47 -26.85 -16.93
N PRO A 434 -19.30 -27.53 -16.13
CA PRO A 434 -20.51 -26.92 -15.55
C PRO A 434 -20.15 -25.91 -14.46
N VAL A 435 -20.88 -24.79 -14.42
CA VAL A 435 -20.75 -23.74 -13.39
C VAL A 435 -22.15 -23.36 -12.90
N GLY A 436 -22.38 -23.46 -11.59
CA GLY A 436 -23.68 -23.22 -10.96
C GLY A 436 -24.55 -24.46 -10.84
N GLY A 437 -25.80 -24.32 -10.39
CA GLY A 437 -26.66 -25.45 -10.03
C GLY A 437 -26.07 -26.22 -8.87
N ASP A 438 -25.99 -27.56 -8.99
CA ASP A 438 -25.37 -28.44 -8.00
C ASP A 438 -23.89 -28.77 -8.32
N SER A 439 -23.34 -28.20 -9.41
CA SER A 439 -21.96 -28.51 -9.84
C SER A 439 -20.90 -28.08 -8.81
N PRO A 440 -19.74 -28.75 -8.73
CA PRO A 440 -18.66 -28.32 -7.84
C PRO A 440 -18.16 -26.91 -8.17
N ILE A 441 -17.84 -26.12 -7.14
CA ILE A 441 -17.36 -24.74 -7.33
C ILE A 441 -16.04 -24.75 -8.10
N THR A 442 -16.00 -24.04 -9.23
CA THR A 442 -14.83 -24.08 -10.14
C THR A 442 -13.76 -23.06 -9.79
N VAL A 443 -12.49 -23.43 -9.87
CA VAL A 443 -11.32 -22.57 -9.71
C VAL A 443 -10.92 -22.01 -11.07
N GLN A 444 -10.81 -20.68 -11.17
CA GLN A 444 -10.32 -20.01 -12.37
C GLN A 444 -9.04 -19.23 -12.08
N SER A 445 -8.21 -19.09 -13.11
CA SER A 445 -7.03 -18.23 -13.11
C SER A 445 -6.95 -17.44 -14.42
N MET A 446 -5.95 -16.58 -14.57
CA MET A 446 -5.74 -15.78 -15.78
C MET A 446 -4.27 -15.84 -16.19
N THR A 447 -4.02 -16.03 -17.48
CA THR A 447 -2.65 -15.95 -18.01
C THR A 447 -2.11 -14.54 -17.95
N VAL A 448 -0.80 -14.42 -17.79
CA VAL A 448 -0.05 -13.14 -17.82
C VAL A 448 0.82 -13.01 -19.06
N THR A 449 1.02 -14.09 -19.81
CA THR A 449 1.67 -14.07 -21.12
C THR A 449 0.85 -13.25 -22.11
N LYS A 450 1.52 -12.67 -23.11
CA LYS A 450 0.83 -12.07 -24.24
C LYS A 450 0.18 -13.21 -25.04
N THR A 451 -1.14 -13.15 -25.26
CA THR A 451 -1.88 -14.23 -25.94
C THR A 451 -1.39 -14.51 -27.37
N ALA A 452 -0.74 -13.55 -28.03
CA ALA A 452 -0.08 -13.75 -29.32
C ALA A 452 1.13 -14.71 -29.25
N ASP A 453 1.75 -14.86 -28.07
CA ASP A 453 2.73 -15.91 -27.79
C ASP A 453 2.00 -17.22 -27.45
N VAL A 454 1.67 -17.97 -28.49
CA VAL A 454 0.88 -19.21 -28.43
C VAL A 454 1.54 -20.26 -27.54
N GLU A 455 2.84 -20.52 -27.71
CA GLU A 455 3.54 -21.57 -26.98
C GLU A 455 3.74 -21.19 -25.51
N GLY A 456 4.15 -19.94 -25.23
CA GLY A 456 4.28 -19.46 -23.85
C GLY A 456 2.95 -19.48 -23.11
N THR A 457 1.86 -19.08 -23.78
CA THR A 457 0.51 -19.11 -23.20
C THR A 457 0.03 -20.53 -22.96
N LEU A 458 0.23 -21.47 -23.90
CA LEU A 458 -0.13 -22.87 -23.71
C LEU A 458 0.65 -23.50 -22.56
N GLN A 459 1.97 -23.27 -22.46
CA GLN A 459 2.78 -23.78 -21.35
C GLN A 459 2.22 -23.33 -19.99
N GLN A 460 1.84 -22.06 -19.87
CA GLN A 460 1.22 -21.53 -18.66
C GLN A 460 -0.16 -22.14 -18.39
N ILE A 461 -0.97 -22.37 -19.43
CA ILE A 461 -2.27 -23.04 -19.28
C ILE A 461 -2.12 -24.48 -18.77
N TYR A 462 -1.14 -25.24 -19.27
CA TYR A 462 -0.85 -26.59 -18.75
C TYR A 462 -0.43 -26.55 -17.28
N ALA A 463 0.41 -25.59 -16.89
CA ALA A 463 0.81 -25.41 -15.50
C ALA A 463 -0.39 -25.05 -14.60
N LEU A 464 -1.30 -24.18 -15.07
CA LEU A 464 -2.54 -23.84 -14.38
C LEU A 464 -3.45 -25.06 -14.19
N ALA A 465 -3.64 -25.86 -15.24
CA ALA A 465 -4.44 -27.08 -15.17
C ALA A 465 -3.84 -28.09 -14.15
N ALA A 466 -2.52 -28.27 -14.17
CA ALA A 466 -1.82 -29.12 -13.21
C ALA A 466 -1.97 -28.63 -11.75
N ALA A 467 -2.08 -27.31 -11.54
CA ALA A 467 -2.34 -26.70 -10.25
C ALA A 467 -3.82 -26.74 -9.80
N GLY A 468 -4.71 -27.38 -10.57
CA GLY A 468 -6.12 -27.52 -10.22
C GLY A 468 -7.02 -26.39 -10.71
N CYS A 469 -6.58 -25.61 -11.71
CA CYS A 469 -7.44 -24.66 -12.41
C CYS A 469 -8.42 -25.41 -13.33
N ASP A 470 -9.72 -25.13 -13.22
CA ASP A 470 -10.76 -25.72 -14.06
C ASP A 470 -11.00 -24.91 -15.35
N ILE A 471 -10.86 -23.59 -15.29
CA ILE A 471 -11.14 -22.66 -16.41
C ILE A 471 -10.10 -21.56 -16.44
N VAL A 472 -9.48 -21.31 -17.59
CA VAL A 472 -8.47 -20.25 -17.77
C VAL A 472 -9.03 -19.06 -18.52
N ARG A 473 -8.61 -17.86 -18.12
CA ARG A 473 -8.88 -16.62 -18.85
C ARG A 473 -7.63 -16.12 -19.58
N CYS A 474 -7.77 -15.73 -20.83
CA CYS A 474 -6.72 -15.10 -21.65
C CYS A 474 -7.19 -13.73 -22.13
N THR A 475 -6.29 -12.74 -22.21
CA THR A 475 -6.64 -11.41 -22.74
C THR A 475 -6.82 -11.45 -24.26
N CYS A 476 -7.79 -10.71 -24.79
CA CYS A 476 -7.96 -10.52 -26.23
C CYS A 476 -8.18 -9.03 -26.53
N ASN A 477 -7.07 -8.30 -26.56
CA ASN A 477 -7.03 -6.85 -26.70
C ASN A 477 -6.66 -6.37 -28.12
N GLU A 478 -6.18 -7.26 -28.98
CA GLU A 478 -5.72 -6.96 -30.34
C GLU A 478 -5.95 -8.15 -31.28
N SER A 479 -5.83 -7.93 -32.59
CA SER A 479 -6.06 -8.95 -33.63
C SER A 479 -5.16 -10.17 -33.48
N GLU A 480 -3.89 -9.94 -33.14
CA GLU A 480 -2.86 -10.96 -32.97
C GLU A 480 -3.19 -11.87 -31.79
N ALA A 481 -3.80 -11.32 -30.73
CA ALA A 481 -4.31 -12.11 -29.62
C ALA A 481 -5.49 -12.99 -30.04
N ALA A 482 -6.41 -12.49 -30.88
CA ALA A 482 -7.51 -13.30 -31.41
C ALA A 482 -7.01 -14.44 -32.32
N VAL A 483 -6.01 -14.17 -33.17
CA VAL A 483 -5.34 -15.20 -33.97
C VAL A 483 -4.61 -16.23 -33.08
N GLY A 484 -3.97 -15.76 -32.00
CA GLY A 484 -3.37 -16.62 -30.99
C GLY A 484 -4.40 -17.53 -30.32
N LEU A 485 -5.55 -16.99 -29.92
CA LEU A 485 -6.66 -17.77 -29.35
C LEU A 485 -7.11 -18.90 -30.27
N ALA A 486 -7.20 -18.67 -31.58
CA ALA A 486 -7.62 -19.69 -32.54
C ALA A 486 -6.66 -20.91 -32.57
N GLN A 487 -5.39 -20.70 -32.19
CA GLN A 487 -4.39 -21.77 -32.06
C GLN A 487 -4.36 -22.38 -30.65
N ILE A 488 -4.61 -21.57 -29.62
CA ILE A 488 -4.58 -21.99 -28.21
C ILE A 488 -5.79 -22.84 -27.85
N VAL A 489 -7.00 -22.39 -28.20
CA VAL A 489 -8.29 -23.03 -27.86
C VAL A 489 -8.30 -24.53 -28.14
N PRO A 490 -7.97 -25.03 -29.34
CA PRO A 490 -8.01 -26.47 -29.64
C PRO A 490 -6.91 -27.29 -28.94
N ARG A 491 -5.87 -26.65 -28.41
CA ARG A 491 -4.72 -27.29 -27.74
C ARG A 491 -4.79 -27.19 -26.21
N SER A 492 -5.69 -26.37 -25.69
CA SER A 492 -5.82 -26.12 -24.26
C SER A 492 -6.40 -27.34 -23.53
N PRO A 493 -5.81 -27.79 -22.41
CA PRO A 493 -6.37 -28.87 -21.59
C PRO A 493 -7.63 -28.46 -20.80
N ILE A 494 -7.92 -27.16 -20.71
CA ILE A 494 -9.06 -26.60 -19.96
C ILE A 494 -9.77 -25.50 -20.77
N PRO A 495 -11.06 -25.23 -20.52
CA PRO A 495 -11.80 -24.18 -21.23
C PRO A 495 -11.16 -22.80 -21.11
N VAL A 496 -11.09 -22.10 -22.25
CA VAL A 496 -10.52 -20.76 -22.40
C VAL A 496 -11.64 -19.72 -22.50
N ILE A 497 -11.62 -18.72 -21.60
CA ILE A 497 -12.45 -17.51 -21.65
C ILE A 497 -11.63 -16.35 -22.21
N ALA A 498 -12.15 -15.62 -23.20
CA ALA A 498 -11.54 -14.37 -23.66
C ALA A 498 -11.95 -13.16 -22.81
N ASP A 499 -10.96 -12.39 -22.35
CA ASP A 499 -11.15 -11.14 -21.63
C ASP A 499 -11.15 -9.96 -22.61
N ILE A 500 -12.31 -9.34 -22.83
CA ILE A 500 -12.47 -8.27 -23.82
C ILE A 500 -12.47 -6.90 -23.16
N HIS A 501 -11.66 -5.98 -23.68
CA HIS A 501 -11.59 -4.59 -23.24
C HIS A 501 -11.94 -3.63 -24.40
N HIS A 502 -12.91 -2.73 -24.17
CA HIS A 502 -13.31 -1.58 -25.01
C HIS A 502 -13.82 -1.84 -26.45
N GLN A 503 -13.53 -2.99 -27.07
CA GLN A 503 -13.81 -3.22 -28.49
C GLN A 503 -14.69 -4.46 -28.72
N TYR A 504 -15.96 -4.24 -29.11
CA TYR A 504 -16.88 -5.34 -29.46
C TYR A 504 -16.38 -6.19 -30.64
N LYS A 505 -15.61 -5.61 -31.56
CA LYS A 505 -14.98 -6.34 -32.67
C LYS A 505 -14.02 -7.43 -32.19
N MET A 506 -13.32 -7.20 -31.08
CA MET A 506 -12.45 -8.22 -30.48
C MET A 506 -13.26 -9.34 -29.83
N ALA A 507 -14.46 -9.05 -29.29
CA ALA A 507 -15.37 -10.09 -28.83
C ALA A 507 -15.82 -10.99 -29.97
N LEU A 508 -16.23 -10.42 -31.11
CA LEU A 508 -16.61 -11.19 -32.30
C LEU A 508 -15.43 -12.02 -32.84
N ALA A 509 -14.24 -11.43 -32.95
CA ALA A 509 -13.04 -12.14 -33.37
C ALA A 509 -12.66 -13.30 -32.42
N ALA A 510 -12.84 -13.12 -31.10
CA ALA A 510 -12.62 -14.19 -30.13
C ALA A 510 -13.65 -15.33 -30.28
N LEU A 511 -14.90 -15.01 -30.59
CA LEU A 511 -15.92 -16.02 -30.91
C LEU A 511 -15.57 -16.81 -32.18
N ASP A 512 -15.05 -16.13 -33.21
CA ASP A 512 -14.52 -16.77 -34.42
C ASP A 512 -13.31 -17.66 -34.15
N ALA A 513 -12.49 -17.30 -33.15
CA ALA A 513 -11.39 -18.12 -32.66
C ALA A 513 -11.84 -19.35 -31.85
N GLY A 514 -13.15 -19.50 -31.55
CA GLY A 514 -13.71 -20.68 -30.91
C GLY A 514 -13.63 -20.69 -29.38
N VAL A 515 -13.50 -19.54 -28.73
CA VAL A 515 -13.42 -19.47 -27.26
C VAL A 515 -14.68 -20.03 -26.57
N HIS A 516 -14.51 -20.55 -25.37
CA HIS A 516 -15.56 -21.26 -24.62
C HIS A 516 -16.41 -20.33 -23.73
N GLY A 517 -16.06 -19.06 -23.70
CA GLY A 517 -16.77 -18.01 -22.96
C GLY A 517 -16.14 -16.65 -23.19
N LEU A 518 -16.91 -15.59 -22.95
CA LEU A 518 -16.41 -14.21 -22.95
C LEU A 518 -16.49 -13.61 -21.55
N ARG A 519 -15.62 -12.67 -21.23
CA ARG A 519 -15.90 -11.68 -20.19
C ARG A 519 -16.01 -10.29 -20.80
N LEU A 520 -17.13 -9.65 -20.53
CA LEU A 520 -17.41 -8.27 -20.86
C LEU A 520 -17.45 -7.42 -19.58
N ASN A 521 -17.17 -6.13 -19.70
CA ASN A 521 -17.26 -5.16 -18.61
C ASN A 521 -18.22 -4.03 -19.04
N PRO A 522 -19.36 -3.84 -18.36
CA PRO A 522 -20.31 -2.78 -18.68
C PRO A 522 -19.67 -1.40 -18.73
N GLY A 523 -18.67 -1.13 -17.87
CA GLY A 523 -17.96 0.15 -17.86
C GLY A 523 -17.14 0.46 -19.12
N ASN A 524 -16.81 -0.57 -19.93
CA ASN A 524 -15.90 -0.48 -21.07
C ASN A 524 -16.60 -0.54 -22.44
N ILE A 525 -17.68 -1.32 -22.57
CA ILE A 525 -18.51 -1.39 -23.79
C ILE A 525 -19.86 -0.77 -23.45
N ARG A 526 -20.07 0.50 -23.84
CA ARG A 526 -21.23 1.29 -23.37
C ARG A 526 -22.39 1.41 -24.35
N ARG A 527 -22.16 1.11 -25.63
CA ARG A 527 -23.20 1.27 -26.66
C ARG A 527 -24.12 0.06 -26.64
N PRO A 528 -25.43 0.22 -26.36
CA PRO A 528 -26.37 -0.91 -26.29
C PRO A 528 -26.38 -1.77 -27.57
N GLU A 529 -26.26 -1.13 -28.73
CA GLU A 529 -26.18 -1.83 -30.03
C GLU A 529 -25.01 -2.83 -30.09
N HIS A 530 -23.84 -2.45 -29.57
CA HIS A 530 -22.65 -3.31 -29.57
C HIS A 530 -22.78 -4.46 -28.57
N ILE A 531 -23.35 -4.18 -27.39
CA ILE A 531 -23.61 -5.17 -26.34
C ILE A 531 -24.57 -6.24 -26.88
N LYS A 532 -25.69 -5.80 -27.47
CA LYS A 532 -26.73 -6.66 -28.07
C LYS A 532 -26.20 -7.48 -29.25
N ALA A 533 -25.32 -6.92 -30.07
CA ALA A 533 -24.69 -7.64 -31.17
C ALA A 533 -23.83 -8.81 -30.66
N VAL A 534 -22.98 -8.56 -29.64
CA VAL A 534 -22.14 -9.63 -29.06
C VAL A 534 -23.01 -10.67 -28.34
N ALA A 535 -24.03 -10.25 -27.60
CA ALA A 535 -24.94 -11.17 -26.92
C ALA A 535 -25.73 -12.05 -27.90
N SER A 536 -26.19 -11.49 -29.02
CA SER A 536 -26.86 -12.26 -30.08
C SER A 536 -25.93 -13.31 -30.70
N GLU A 537 -24.68 -12.94 -30.99
CA GLU A 537 -23.70 -13.88 -31.53
C GLU A 537 -23.38 -15.01 -30.53
N CYS A 538 -23.22 -14.66 -29.24
CA CYS A 538 -23.03 -15.64 -28.18
C CYS A 538 -24.24 -16.58 -28.03
N ARG A 539 -25.46 -16.06 -28.14
CA ARG A 539 -26.71 -16.87 -28.13
C ARG A 539 -26.68 -17.90 -29.24
N ASP A 540 -26.41 -17.46 -30.46
CA ASP A 540 -26.45 -18.30 -31.66
C ASP A 540 -25.37 -19.40 -31.62
N ARG A 541 -24.24 -19.13 -30.95
CA ARG A 541 -23.14 -20.10 -30.74
C ARG A 541 -23.23 -20.90 -29.44
N GLY A 542 -24.16 -20.57 -28.54
CA GLY A 542 -24.25 -21.19 -27.21
C GLY A 542 -23.04 -20.90 -26.30
N VAL A 543 -22.37 -19.76 -26.48
CA VAL A 543 -21.18 -19.38 -25.71
C VAL A 543 -21.58 -18.46 -24.54
N PRO A 544 -21.26 -18.80 -23.28
CA PRO A 544 -21.65 -18.00 -22.14
C PRO A 544 -20.86 -16.69 -22.01
N ILE A 545 -21.50 -15.66 -21.45
CA ILE A 545 -20.86 -14.37 -21.14
C ILE A 545 -20.77 -14.19 -19.62
N ARG A 546 -19.60 -13.78 -19.13
CA ARG A 546 -19.44 -13.22 -17.80
C ARG A 546 -19.58 -11.70 -17.82
N ILE A 547 -20.59 -11.18 -17.14
CA ILE A 547 -20.69 -9.75 -16.82
C ILE A 547 -19.75 -9.45 -15.65
N GLY A 548 -18.70 -8.68 -15.89
CA GLY A 548 -17.67 -8.40 -14.89
C GLY A 548 -17.61 -6.92 -14.49
N VAL A 549 -18.44 -6.54 -13.52
CA VAL A 549 -18.47 -5.20 -12.90
C VAL A 549 -17.32 -5.08 -11.91
N ASN A 550 -16.53 -4.01 -12.06
CA ASN A 550 -15.46 -3.68 -11.13
C ASN A 550 -15.72 -2.30 -10.52
N ALA A 551 -15.51 -2.15 -9.20
CA ALA A 551 -15.68 -0.88 -8.50
C ALA A 551 -14.85 0.27 -9.12
N GLY A 552 -13.63 -0.03 -9.58
CA GLY A 552 -12.73 0.97 -10.19
C GLY A 552 -13.06 1.37 -11.63
N SER A 553 -14.00 0.67 -12.29
CA SER A 553 -14.41 0.99 -13.67
C SER A 553 -15.93 1.06 -13.79
N LEU A 554 -16.61 1.51 -12.74
CA LEU A 554 -18.07 1.68 -12.74
C LEU A 554 -18.47 2.76 -13.75
N ASP A 555 -19.66 2.65 -14.32
CA ASP A 555 -20.21 3.68 -15.20
C ASP A 555 -20.28 5.04 -14.45
N PRO A 556 -19.79 6.15 -15.02
CA PRO A 556 -19.83 7.47 -14.38
C PRO A 556 -21.23 7.88 -13.91
N ASP A 557 -22.28 7.55 -14.66
CA ASP A 557 -23.66 7.92 -14.31
C ASP A 557 -24.13 7.17 -13.06
N LEU A 558 -23.73 5.90 -12.91
CA LEU A 558 -24.00 5.11 -11.71
C LEU A 558 -23.16 5.57 -10.52
N TYR A 559 -21.90 5.92 -10.78
CA TYR A 559 -21.00 6.44 -9.76
C TYR A 559 -21.54 7.76 -9.18
N GLU A 560 -22.03 8.68 -10.03
CA GLU A 560 -22.62 9.93 -9.59
C GLU A 560 -23.96 9.71 -8.87
N LYS A 561 -24.84 8.87 -9.42
CA LYS A 561 -26.15 8.53 -8.85
C LYS A 561 -26.06 8.03 -7.40
N HIS A 562 -25.07 7.17 -7.12
CA HIS A 562 -24.91 6.51 -5.82
C HIS A 562 -23.87 7.17 -4.91
N GLY A 563 -23.23 8.26 -5.36
CA GLY A 563 -22.20 8.97 -4.59
C GLY A 563 -20.89 8.18 -4.42
N GLY A 564 -20.60 7.26 -5.34
CA GLY A 564 -19.39 6.43 -5.35
C GLY A 564 -19.63 5.00 -5.81
N ALA A 565 -18.59 4.16 -5.70
CA ALA A 565 -18.69 2.73 -5.94
C ALA A 565 -19.28 2.02 -4.70
N THR A 566 -20.61 2.10 -4.54
CA THR A 566 -21.35 1.41 -3.47
C THR A 566 -21.78 0.00 -3.91
N PRO A 567 -22.16 -0.90 -2.96
CA PRO A 567 -22.74 -2.19 -3.32
C PRO A 567 -23.90 -2.08 -4.32
N GLU A 568 -24.82 -1.15 -4.05
CA GLU A 568 -26.03 -0.93 -4.84
C GLU A 568 -25.68 -0.48 -6.26
N ALA A 569 -24.68 0.39 -6.41
CA ALA A 569 -24.22 0.87 -7.71
C ALA A 569 -23.62 -0.26 -8.55
N MET A 570 -22.88 -1.17 -7.92
CA MET A 570 -22.29 -2.33 -8.58
C MET A 570 -23.35 -3.36 -9.00
N VAL A 571 -24.35 -3.60 -8.15
CA VAL A 571 -25.49 -4.49 -8.45
C VAL A 571 -26.33 -3.90 -9.60
N GLU A 572 -26.66 -2.61 -9.53
CA GLU A 572 -27.41 -1.92 -10.59
C GLU A 572 -26.65 -1.97 -11.93
N SER A 573 -25.32 -1.82 -11.92
CA SER A 573 -24.51 -1.97 -13.13
C SER A 573 -24.63 -3.36 -13.76
N ALA A 574 -24.72 -4.42 -12.95
CA ALA A 574 -24.89 -5.77 -13.45
C ALA A 574 -26.32 -5.98 -14.00
N GLN A 575 -27.33 -5.47 -13.30
CA GLN A 575 -28.74 -5.56 -13.73
C GLN A 575 -29.01 -4.84 -15.04
N ARG A 576 -28.46 -3.63 -15.24
CA ARG A 576 -28.56 -2.90 -16.52
C ARG A 576 -27.99 -3.70 -17.69
N GLU A 577 -26.89 -4.40 -17.49
CA GLU A 577 -26.30 -5.22 -18.54
C GLU A 577 -27.17 -6.46 -18.84
N LEU A 578 -27.77 -7.07 -17.81
CA LEU A 578 -28.74 -8.15 -17.97
C LEU A 578 -29.99 -7.71 -18.76
N GLU A 579 -30.47 -6.48 -18.55
CA GLU A 579 -31.60 -5.93 -19.31
C GLU A 579 -31.30 -5.90 -20.82
N TYR A 580 -30.09 -5.48 -21.22
CA TYR A 580 -29.69 -5.52 -22.63
C TYR A 580 -29.60 -6.93 -23.21
N PHE A 581 -29.18 -7.92 -22.40
CA PHE A 581 -29.13 -9.31 -22.83
C PHE A 581 -30.54 -9.92 -22.95
N ALA A 582 -31.45 -9.54 -22.05
CA ALA A 582 -32.84 -9.96 -22.11
C ALA A 582 -33.56 -9.44 -23.36
N GLU A 583 -33.25 -8.23 -23.82
CA GLU A 583 -33.79 -7.69 -25.08
C GLU A 583 -33.42 -8.50 -26.34
N VAL A 584 -32.40 -9.36 -26.25
CA VAL A 584 -32.00 -10.27 -27.34
C VAL A 584 -32.11 -11.75 -26.93
N ASP A 585 -32.96 -12.06 -25.95
CA ASP A 585 -33.21 -13.44 -25.48
C ASP A 585 -31.92 -14.22 -25.14
N PHE A 586 -30.92 -13.54 -24.55
CA PHE A 586 -29.67 -14.17 -24.12
C PHE A 586 -29.60 -14.31 -22.60
N ASP A 587 -29.37 -15.53 -22.13
CA ASP A 587 -29.45 -15.87 -20.70
C ASP A 587 -28.30 -16.78 -20.20
N LEU A 588 -27.36 -17.15 -21.08
CA LEU A 588 -26.15 -17.93 -20.70
C LEU A 588 -25.12 -17.04 -20.02
N VAL A 589 -25.44 -16.61 -18.79
CA VAL A 589 -24.72 -15.55 -18.09
C VAL A 589 -24.18 -16.02 -16.75
N LYS A 590 -22.98 -15.55 -16.39
CA LYS A 590 -22.50 -15.51 -15.00
C LYS A 590 -22.05 -14.10 -14.64
N ILE A 591 -22.06 -13.75 -13.36
CA ILE A 591 -21.86 -12.36 -12.92
C ILE A 591 -20.73 -12.28 -11.90
N SER A 592 -19.92 -11.23 -11.96
CA SER A 592 -18.99 -10.86 -10.90
C SER A 592 -19.07 -9.37 -10.60
N VAL A 593 -19.15 -9.01 -9.32
CA VAL A 593 -19.09 -7.65 -8.78
C VAL A 593 -17.85 -7.52 -7.88
N LYS A 594 -16.71 -7.16 -8.46
CA LYS A 594 -15.42 -7.17 -7.75
C LYS A 594 -15.03 -5.80 -7.23
N ALA A 595 -14.54 -5.77 -5.99
CA ALA A 595 -13.94 -4.61 -5.36
C ALA A 595 -12.63 -5.00 -4.67
N SER A 596 -11.71 -4.04 -4.52
CA SER A 596 -10.48 -4.23 -3.75
C SER A 596 -10.71 -4.12 -2.24
N SER A 597 -11.82 -3.53 -1.82
CA SER A 597 -12.30 -3.52 -0.43
C SER A 597 -13.11 -4.79 -0.16
N VAL A 598 -12.66 -5.61 0.79
CA VAL A 598 -13.34 -6.87 1.16
C VAL A 598 -14.77 -6.62 1.66
N PRO A 599 -15.05 -5.69 2.60
CA PRO A 599 -16.41 -5.42 3.05
C PRO A 599 -17.36 -4.99 1.94
N LEU A 600 -16.89 -4.11 1.04
CA LEU A 600 -17.67 -3.66 -0.12
C LEU A 600 -17.99 -4.82 -1.06
N MET A 601 -17.00 -5.66 -1.35
CA MET A 601 -17.18 -6.84 -2.21
C MET A 601 -18.22 -7.81 -1.62
N VAL A 602 -18.07 -8.15 -0.33
CA VAL A 602 -18.97 -9.07 0.37
C VAL A 602 -20.41 -8.56 0.33
N GLU A 603 -20.61 -7.28 0.66
CA GLU A 603 -21.95 -6.68 0.65
C GLU A 603 -22.55 -6.64 -0.76
N ALA A 604 -21.76 -6.31 -1.78
CA ALA A 604 -22.21 -6.32 -3.17
C ALA A 604 -22.65 -7.72 -3.63
N TYR A 605 -21.91 -8.78 -3.26
CA TYR A 605 -22.31 -10.15 -3.61
C TYR A 605 -23.54 -10.63 -2.84
N ARG A 606 -23.73 -10.23 -1.58
CA ARG A 606 -24.96 -10.55 -0.83
C ARG A 606 -26.17 -9.93 -1.47
N GLN A 607 -26.13 -8.63 -1.77
CA GLN A 607 -27.21 -7.95 -2.47
C GLN A 607 -27.45 -8.54 -3.87
N LEU A 608 -26.38 -8.86 -4.61
CA LEU A 608 -26.51 -9.49 -5.93
C LEU A 608 -27.17 -10.88 -5.83
N ALA A 609 -26.80 -11.67 -4.82
CA ALA A 609 -27.32 -13.02 -4.62
C ALA A 609 -28.83 -13.05 -4.36
N GLU A 610 -29.40 -11.97 -3.81
CA GLU A 610 -30.85 -11.82 -3.55
C GLU A 610 -31.67 -11.48 -4.80
N VAL A 611 -31.06 -10.85 -5.81
CA VAL A 611 -31.78 -10.27 -6.97
C VAL A 611 -31.57 -11.02 -8.28
N THR A 612 -30.75 -12.07 -8.28
CA THR A 612 -30.54 -12.93 -9.45
C THR A 612 -30.40 -14.39 -9.03
N ASP A 613 -30.61 -15.31 -9.96
CA ASP A 613 -30.31 -16.75 -9.85
C ASP A 613 -29.14 -17.17 -10.77
N HIS A 614 -28.46 -16.24 -11.44
CA HIS A 614 -27.28 -16.54 -12.24
C HIS A 614 -26.10 -17.01 -11.37
N PRO A 615 -25.16 -17.81 -11.93
CA PRO A 615 -23.90 -18.14 -11.28
C PRO A 615 -23.06 -16.92 -10.94
N LEU A 616 -22.44 -16.93 -9.76
CA LEU A 616 -21.60 -15.86 -9.25
C LEU A 616 -20.12 -16.25 -9.28
N HIS A 617 -19.32 -15.43 -9.97
CA HIS A 617 -17.87 -15.56 -10.03
C HIS A 617 -17.22 -14.68 -8.98
N LEU A 618 -16.80 -15.27 -7.87
CA LEU A 618 -16.19 -14.55 -6.76
C LEU A 618 -14.72 -14.21 -6.99
N GLY A 619 -14.28 -13.14 -6.35
CA GLY A 619 -12.86 -12.82 -6.22
C GLY A 619 -12.65 -11.38 -5.82
N VAL A 620 -11.69 -11.17 -4.93
CA VAL A 620 -11.20 -9.82 -4.58
C VAL A 620 -10.29 -9.34 -5.69
N THR A 621 -10.59 -8.20 -6.31
CA THR A 621 -9.68 -7.61 -7.31
C THR A 621 -8.51 -6.91 -6.61
N GLU A 622 -7.33 -6.90 -7.24
CA GLU A 622 -6.15 -6.22 -6.71
C GLU A 622 -5.87 -6.61 -5.25
N ALA A 623 -5.78 -7.93 -4.99
CA ALA A 623 -5.52 -8.43 -3.65
C ALA A 623 -4.09 -8.06 -3.19
N GLY A 624 -3.15 -7.92 -4.13
CA GLY A 624 -1.74 -7.61 -3.88
C GLY A 624 -0.85 -8.84 -3.87
N PRO A 625 0.46 -8.68 -3.56
CA PRO A 625 1.40 -9.80 -3.48
C PRO A 625 1.15 -10.66 -2.22
N PRO A 626 1.49 -11.96 -2.26
CA PRO A 626 1.56 -12.80 -1.07
C PRO A 626 2.57 -12.25 -0.02
N PRO A 627 2.36 -12.51 1.28
CA PRO A 627 1.24 -13.24 1.88
C PRO A 627 -0.03 -12.39 2.07
N ALA A 628 0.08 -11.06 2.06
CA ALA A 628 -1.05 -10.16 2.35
C ALA A 628 -2.21 -10.34 1.35
N GLY A 629 -1.91 -10.53 0.07
CA GLY A 629 -2.91 -10.80 -0.96
C GLY A 629 -3.68 -12.10 -0.75
N LEU A 630 -3.01 -13.15 -0.23
CA LEU A 630 -3.67 -14.41 0.12
C LEU A 630 -4.66 -14.20 1.25
N VAL A 631 -4.25 -13.54 2.34
CA VAL A 631 -5.12 -13.23 3.48
C VAL A 631 -6.34 -12.43 3.03
N LYS A 632 -6.12 -11.38 2.24
CA LYS A 632 -7.18 -10.49 1.75
C LYS A 632 -8.17 -11.20 0.82
N ALA A 633 -7.68 -12.00 -0.13
CA ALA A 633 -8.52 -12.76 -1.05
C ALA A 633 -9.32 -13.84 -0.31
N THR A 634 -8.66 -14.60 0.56
CA THR A 634 -9.31 -15.62 1.41
C THR A 634 -10.40 -15.00 2.27
N ALA A 635 -10.14 -13.88 2.95
CA ALA A 635 -11.12 -13.21 3.80
C ALA A 635 -12.40 -12.78 3.05
N GLY A 636 -12.30 -12.40 1.77
CA GLY A 636 -13.49 -12.06 0.98
C GLY A 636 -14.21 -13.28 0.39
N ILE A 637 -13.44 -14.23 -0.16
CA ILE A 637 -14.00 -15.39 -0.84
C ILE A 637 -14.60 -16.38 0.18
N SER A 638 -13.89 -16.71 1.25
CA SER A 638 -14.34 -17.69 2.23
C SER A 638 -15.61 -17.26 2.96
N THR A 639 -15.75 -15.97 3.29
CA THR A 639 -16.97 -15.44 3.91
C THR A 639 -18.21 -15.72 3.06
N LEU A 640 -18.16 -15.45 1.76
CA LEU A 640 -19.29 -15.69 0.86
C LEU A 640 -19.54 -17.18 0.64
N LEU A 641 -18.47 -17.98 0.49
CA LEU A 641 -18.58 -19.43 0.33
C LEU A 641 -19.23 -20.10 1.54
N MET A 642 -18.88 -19.65 2.76
CA MET A 642 -19.50 -20.13 4.00
C MET A 642 -20.97 -19.71 4.12
N GLU A 643 -21.40 -18.67 3.40
CA GLU A 643 -22.81 -18.27 3.26
C GLU A 643 -23.51 -19.00 2.10
N GLY A 644 -22.83 -19.94 1.43
CA GLY A 644 -23.37 -20.67 0.28
C GLY A 644 -23.39 -19.85 -1.01
N ILE A 645 -22.81 -18.65 -1.02
CA ILE A 645 -22.77 -17.75 -2.18
C ILE A 645 -21.48 -18.00 -2.97
N GLY A 646 -21.60 -18.27 -4.27
CA GLY A 646 -20.47 -18.42 -5.20
C GLY A 646 -20.45 -19.77 -5.91
N ASP A 647 -20.27 -19.72 -7.22
CA ASP A 647 -20.30 -20.91 -8.10
C ASP A 647 -18.95 -21.13 -8.80
N THR A 648 -18.11 -20.10 -8.80
CA THR A 648 -16.74 -20.15 -9.28
C THR A 648 -15.91 -19.06 -8.61
N ILE A 649 -14.61 -19.30 -8.42
CA ILE A 649 -13.72 -18.39 -7.71
C ILE A 649 -12.47 -18.07 -8.53
N ARG A 650 -11.88 -16.91 -8.29
CA ARG A 650 -10.52 -16.57 -8.72
C ARG A 650 -9.82 -15.71 -7.69
N TYR A 651 -8.65 -16.15 -7.24
CA TYR A 651 -7.67 -15.31 -6.55
C TYR A 651 -7.04 -14.35 -7.55
N SER A 652 -6.88 -13.07 -7.20
CA SER A 652 -6.25 -12.07 -8.07
C SER A 652 -5.02 -11.48 -7.38
N LEU A 653 -3.92 -12.23 -7.43
CA LEU A 653 -2.68 -11.97 -6.72
C LEU A 653 -1.67 -11.28 -7.63
N THR A 654 -0.76 -10.51 -7.05
CA THR A 654 0.45 -10.05 -7.76
C THR A 654 1.53 -11.13 -7.65
N ALA A 655 1.32 -12.27 -8.31
CA ALA A 655 2.19 -13.45 -8.27
C ALA A 655 2.06 -14.29 -9.56
N ASP A 656 2.76 -15.43 -9.63
CA ASP A 656 2.54 -16.42 -10.67
C ASP A 656 1.06 -16.89 -10.65
N PRO A 657 0.34 -16.89 -11.78
CA PRO A 657 -1.04 -17.40 -11.87
C PRO A 657 -1.25 -18.82 -11.35
N VAL A 658 -0.19 -19.65 -11.33
CA VAL A 658 -0.21 -20.99 -10.75
C VAL A 658 -0.47 -20.94 -9.24
N GLU A 659 0.07 -19.93 -8.54
CA GLU A 659 -0.21 -19.70 -7.12
C GLU A 659 -1.67 -19.28 -6.88
N GLU A 660 -2.28 -18.51 -7.80
CA GLU A 660 -3.71 -18.18 -7.72
C GLU A 660 -4.58 -19.45 -7.78
N ALA A 661 -4.23 -20.37 -8.69
CA ALA A 661 -4.96 -21.63 -8.85
C ALA A 661 -4.77 -22.55 -7.64
N ARG A 662 -3.53 -22.71 -7.15
CA ARG A 662 -3.22 -23.49 -5.94
C ARG A 662 -3.99 -22.96 -4.72
N ALA A 663 -3.95 -21.65 -4.48
CA ALA A 663 -4.64 -21.04 -3.35
C ALA A 663 -6.17 -21.21 -3.44
N GLY A 664 -6.75 -21.02 -4.62
CA GLY A 664 -8.19 -21.24 -4.83
C GLY A 664 -8.59 -22.70 -4.60
N ARG A 665 -7.77 -23.64 -5.09
CA ARG A 665 -8.00 -25.07 -4.90
C ARG A 665 -7.90 -25.47 -3.41
N GLN A 666 -6.84 -25.03 -2.73
CA GLN A 666 -6.64 -25.27 -1.30
C GLN A 666 -7.75 -24.67 -0.45
N LEU A 667 -8.26 -23.48 -0.78
CA LEU A 667 -9.39 -22.89 -0.06
C LEU A 667 -10.63 -23.79 -0.14
N LEU A 668 -10.98 -24.26 -1.34
CA LEU A 668 -12.16 -25.11 -1.51
C LEU A 668 -12.01 -26.47 -0.80
N GLU A 669 -10.80 -27.03 -0.78
CA GLU A 669 -10.50 -28.25 -0.03
C GLU A 669 -10.60 -28.02 1.49
N ALA A 670 -10.06 -26.91 2.00
CA ALA A 670 -10.14 -26.53 3.42
C ALA A 670 -11.58 -26.27 3.90
N LEU A 671 -12.45 -25.77 3.03
CA LEU A 671 -13.87 -25.57 3.31
C LEU A 671 -14.72 -26.83 3.07
N GLY A 672 -14.13 -27.94 2.64
CA GLY A 672 -14.87 -29.17 2.29
C GLY A 672 -15.77 -29.05 1.06
N LEU A 673 -15.60 -27.99 0.25
CA LEU A 673 -16.34 -27.72 -0.98
C LEU A 673 -15.77 -28.45 -2.20
N ARG A 674 -14.57 -29.03 -2.05
CA ARG A 674 -13.92 -29.92 -3.01
C ARG A 674 -13.23 -31.05 -2.27
N GLU A 675 -13.19 -32.22 -2.90
CA GLU A 675 -12.43 -33.36 -2.40
C GLU A 675 -10.94 -33.04 -2.35
N ARG A 676 -10.22 -33.51 -1.32
CA ARG A 676 -8.77 -33.36 -1.22
C ARG A 676 -8.08 -34.24 -2.27
N LYS A 677 -6.99 -33.76 -2.85
CA LYS A 677 -6.10 -34.58 -3.70
C LYS A 677 -4.78 -34.93 -3.04
N ASN A 678 -4.32 -34.11 -2.10
CA ASN A 678 -3.06 -34.26 -1.38
C ASN A 678 -3.30 -34.29 0.12
N VAL A 679 -2.21 -34.48 0.88
CA VAL A 679 -2.25 -34.51 2.34
C VAL A 679 -2.63 -33.14 2.88
N ASP A 680 -3.62 -33.13 3.77
CA ASP A 680 -4.00 -31.98 4.60
C ASP A 680 -3.25 -32.10 5.92
N LEU A 681 -2.09 -31.44 6.01
CA LEU A 681 -1.23 -31.50 7.19
C LEU A 681 -1.70 -30.49 8.24
N ILE A 682 -2.25 -31.01 9.34
CA ILE A 682 -2.60 -30.22 10.53
C ILE A 682 -1.42 -30.31 11.50
N ALA A 683 -0.96 -29.18 12.03
CA ALA A 683 0.00 -29.16 13.12
C ALA A 683 -0.50 -28.28 14.25
N CYS A 684 -0.23 -28.67 15.51
CA CYS A 684 -0.53 -27.76 16.61
C CYS A 684 0.36 -26.52 16.52
N PRO A 685 -0.14 -25.33 16.88
CA PRO A 685 0.74 -24.22 17.23
C PRO A 685 1.68 -24.70 18.33
N SER A 686 3.00 -24.56 18.12
CA SER A 686 3.96 -24.92 19.17
C SER A 686 3.65 -24.13 20.44
N CYS A 687 3.91 -24.73 21.61
CA CYS A 687 3.64 -24.11 22.90
C CYS A 687 4.68 -24.56 23.94
N GLY A 688 4.61 -24.03 25.16
CA GLY A 688 5.54 -24.41 26.24
C GLY A 688 5.47 -25.87 26.69
N ARG A 689 4.53 -26.68 26.15
CA ARG A 689 4.43 -28.13 26.37
C ARG A 689 5.02 -28.94 25.22
N ALA A 690 5.51 -28.31 24.16
CA ALA A 690 6.07 -29.02 23.02
C ALA A 690 7.36 -29.73 23.43
N GLU A 691 7.41 -31.04 23.18
CA GLU A 691 8.55 -31.92 23.48
C GLU A 691 9.56 -31.98 22.33
N VAL A 692 9.16 -31.49 21.15
CA VAL A 692 9.96 -31.47 19.92
C VAL A 692 9.79 -30.13 19.22
N ASP A 693 10.68 -29.85 18.27
CA ASP A 693 10.48 -28.77 17.32
C ASP A 693 9.36 -29.15 16.32
N VAL A 694 8.11 -28.85 16.72
CA VAL A 694 6.91 -29.13 15.93
C VAL A 694 6.99 -28.48 14.55
N ILE A 695 7.64 -27.32 14.45
CA ILE A 695 7.76 -26.57 13.20
C ILE A 695 8.65 -27.34 12.23
N ASP A 696 9.82 -27.79 12.67
CA ASP A 696 10.73 -28.60 11.87
C ASP A 696 10.12 -29.95 11.46
N VAL A 697 9.44 -30.64 12.38
CA VAL A 697 8.77 -31.92 12.08
C VAL A 697 7.64 -31.73 11.06
N ALA A 698 6.82 -30.68 11.21
CA ALA A 698 5.75 -30.38 10.27
C ALA A 698 6.27 -29.99 8.89
N GLN A 699 7.36 -29.21 8.80
CA GLN A 699 8.02 -28.88 7.53
C GLN A 699 8.55 -30.13 6.83
N LYS A 700 9.29 -30.99 7.54
CA LYS A 700 9.79 -32.27 7.00
C LYS A 700 8.65 -33.19 6.57
N ALA A 701 7.56 -33.24 7.32
CA ALA A 701 6.37 -34.00 6.93
C ALA A 701 5.74 -33.46 5.65
N MET A 702 5.60 -32.13 5.52
CA MET A 702 5.05 -31.48 4.32
C MET A 702 5.91 -31.79 3.08
N GLU A 703 7.23 -31.69 3.20
CA GLU A 703 8.18 -32.05 2.13
C GLU A 703 8.10 -33.53 1.76
N ALA A 704 8.00 -34.42 2.75
CA ALA A 704 7.96 -35.85 2.54
C ALA A 704 6.64 -36.32 1.89
N PHE A 705 5.51 -35.69 2.25
CA PHE A 705 4.20 -35.96 1.68
C PHE A 705 4.04 -35.40 0.27
N GLY A 706 4.60 -34.22 -0.02
CA GLY A 706 4.81 -33.66 -1.36
C GLY A 706 3.78 -34.06 -2.44
N GLU A 707 4.27 -34.39 -3.63
CA GLU A 707 3.45 -34.74 -4.80
C GLU A 707 2.82 -36.15 -4.74
N ARG A 708 2.73 -36.81 -3.57
CA ARG A 708 2.32 -38.22 -3.46
C ARG A 708 0.82 -38.46 -3.68
N GLN A 709 0.00 -37.42 -3.86
CA GLN A 709 -1.45 -37.53 -4.13
C GLN A 709 -2.22 -38.41 -3.14
N LEU A 710 -1.91 -38.28 -1.84
CA LEU A 710 -2.58 -39.01 -0.76
C LEU A 710 -3.69 -38.14 -0.16
N PRO A 711 -4.98 -38.43 -0.38
CA PRO A 711 -6.10 -37.60 0.09
C PRO A 711 -6.42 -37.88 1.57
N LEU A 712 -5.44 -37.73 2.46
CA LEU A 712 -5.54 -38.00 3.89
C LEU A 712 -5.28 -36.73 4.72
N GLN A 713 -5.99 -36.58 5.83
CA GLN A 713 -5.66 -35.57 6.83
C GLN A 713 -4.66 -36.14 7.83
N VAL A 714 -3.49 -35.51 7.94
CA VAL A 714 -2.38 -35.96 8.77
C VAL A 714 -2.09 -34.93 9.86
N ALA A 715 -2.04 -35.36 11.12
CA ALA A 715 -1.78 -34.48 12.26
C ALA A 715 -0.34 -34.62 12.82
N VAL A 716 0.32 -33.50 13.12
CA VAL A 716 1.62 -33.43 13.80
C VAL A 716 1.47 -32.62 15.08
N MET A 717 1.56 -33.30 16.22
CA MET A 717 1.31 -32.70 17.54
C MET A 717 2.58 -32.70 18.40
N GLY A 718 2.84 -31.58 19.06
CA GLY A 718 4.06 -31.36 19.84
C GLY A 718 4.07 -31.99 21.23
N CYS A 719 2.92 -32.45 21.74
CA CYS A 719 2.84 -33.11 23.04
C CYS A 719 1.85 -34.29 23.01
N VAL A 720 2.17 -35.35 23.76
CA VAL A 720 1.30 -36.53 23.92
C VAL A 720 0.15 -36.29 24.91
N VAL A 721 0.21 -35.21 25.70
CA VAL A 721 -0.78 -34.90 26.73
C VAL A 721 -2.12 -34.51 26.10
N ASN A 722 -2.11 -33.48 25.23
CA ASN A 722 -3.30 -32.97 24.55
C ASN A 722 -3.36 -33.35 23.06
N GLY A 723 -2.21 -33.61 22.44
CA GLY A 723 -2.10 -33.81 20.99
C GLY A 723 -3.05 -34.88 20.42
N PRO A 724 -3.09 -36.10 20.97
CA PRO A 724 -4.01 -37.15 20.48
C PRO A 724 -5.50 -36.78 20.59
N GLY A 725 -5.87 -35.98 21.59
CA GLY A 725 -7.24 -35.49 21.77
C GLY A 725 -7.60 -34.38 20.79
N GLU A 726 -6.69 -33.42 20.59
CA GLU A 726 -6.84 -32.31 19.64
C GLU A 726 -6.86 -32.78 18.18
N ALA A 727 -6.23 -33.93 17.88
CA ALA A 727 -6.08 -34.49 16.55
C ALA A 727 -7.04 -35.64 16.20
N ARG A 728 -8.02 -35.95 17.06
CA ARG A 728 -8.78 -37.20 16.97
C ARG A 728 -9.54 -37.39 15.64
N GLU A 729 -9.90 -36.30 14.98
CA GLU A 729 -10.63 -36.31 13.71
C GLU A 729 -9.74 -36.63 12.49
N ALA A 730 -8.42 -36.44 12.61
CA ALA A 730 -7.46 -36.73 11.55
C ALA A 730 -7.45 -38.22 11.19
N ASP A 731 -7.18 -38.53 9.92
CA ASP A 731 -7.08 -39.91 9.45
C ASP A 731 -5.87 -40.61 10.07
N LEU A 732 -4.76 -39.88 10.15
CA LEU A 732 -3.48 -40.30 10.69
C LEU A 732 -2.90 -39.16 11.51
N GLY A 733 -2.14 -39.45 12.57
CA GLY A 733 -1.37 -38.42 13.22
C GLY A 733 -0.25 -38.97 14.09
N ILE A 734 0.62 -38.08 14.53
CA ILE A 734 1.71 -38.39 15.45
C ILE A 734 1.82 -37.33 16.52
N ALA A 735 1.93 -37.74 17.78
CA ALA A 735 2.13 -36.85 18.92
C ALA A 735 3.49 -37.10 19.56
N ALA A 736 4.28 -36.06 19.82
CA ALA A 736 5.59 -36.21 20.44
C ALA A 736 5.51 -36.32 21.96
N GLY A 737 6.34 -37.18 22.55
CA GLY A 737 6.46 -37.35 23.99
C GLY A 737 7.71 -38.16 24.35
N ASN A 738 8.48 -37.70 25.35
CA ASN A 738 9.62 -38.45 25.88
C ASN A 738 10.60 -38.95 24.79
N LYS A 739 10.97 -38.06 23.86
CA LYS A 739 11.85 -38.34 22.69
C LYS A 739 11.33 -39.42 21.73
N ARG A 740 10.02 -39.61 21.68
CA ARG A 740 9.31 -40.58 20.84
C ARG A 740 8.09 -39.95 20.20
N GLY A 741 7.68 -40.48 19.05
CA GLY A 741 6.43 -40.16 18.38
C GLY A 741 5.38 -41.26 18.58
N HIS A 742 4.21 -40.87 19.05
CA HIS A 742 3.05 -41.73 19.24
C HIS A 742 2.13 -41.60 18.04
N LEU A 743 2.16 -42.60 17.17
CA LEU A 743 1.39 -42.61 15.93
C LEU A 743 0.01 -43.20 16.19
N PHE A 744 -1.03 -42.49 15.72
CA PHE A 744 -2.42 -42.85 15.90
C PHE A 744 -3.22 -42.75 14.60
N ILE A 745 -4.24 -43.58 14.48
CA ILE A 745 -5.19 -43.61 13.36
C ILE A 745 -6.58 -43.44 13.94
N LYS A 746 -7.32 -42.41 13.51
CA LYS A 746 -8.66 -42.06 14.05
C LYS A 746 -8.69 -42.04 15.59
N GLY A 747 -7.64 -41.47 16.19
CA GLY A 747 -7.47 -41.35 17.64
C GLY A 747 -7.03 -42.63 18.38
N ARG A 748 -6.73 -43.73 17.68
CA ARG A 748 -6.22 -44.96 18.30
C ARG A 748 -4.73 -45.11 18.06
N ASN A 749 -3.94 -45.28 19.12
CA ASN A 749 -2.49 -45.48 19.02
C ASN A 749 -2.18 -46.83 18.35
N VAL A 750 -1.36 -46.80 17.30
CA VAL A 750 -0.99 -47.97 16.50
C VAL A 750 0.52 -48.25 16.51
N ALA A 751 1.35 -47.23 16.77
CA ALA A 751 2.80 -47.41 16.90
C ALA A 751 3.40 -46.33 17.81
N VAL A 752 4.55 -46.66 18.41
CA VAL A 752 5.43 -45.69 19.08
C VAL A 752 6.81 -45.81 18.44
N VAL A 753 7.31 -44.72 17.89
CA VAL A 753 8.56 -44.67 17.12
C VAL A 753 9.55 -43.71 17.75
N PRO A 754 10.87 -43.88 17.55
CA PRO A 754 11.86 -42.85 17.87
C PRO A 754 11.55 -41.51 17.17
N GLU A 755 11.96 -40.41 17.80
CA GLU A 755 11.74 -39.04 17.28
C GLU A 755 12.28 -38.83 15.86
N ASP A 756 13.44 -39.39 15.55
CA ASP A 756 14.09 -39.30 14.23
C ASP A 756 13.40 -40.12 13.14
N GLU A 757 12.52 -41.06 13.51
CA GLU A 757 11.75 -41.90 12.59
C GLU A 757 10.32 -41.39 12.35
N MET A 758 9.89 -40.34 13.06
CA MET A 758 8.51 -39.84 13.06
C MET A 758 7.95 -39.57 11.66
N VAL A 759 8.70 -38.82 10.84
CA VAL A 759 8.27 -38.45 9.48
C VAL A 759 8.21 -39.67 8.55
N GLY A 760 9.19 -40.57 8.66
CA GLY A 760 9.21 -41.82 7.89
C GLY A 760 8.00 -42.70 8.20
N ALA A 761 7.67 -42.84 9.48
CA ALA A 761 6.49 -43.57 9.92
C ALA A 761 5.20 -42.94 9.40
N LEU A 762 5.06 -41.61 9.48
CA LEU A 762 3.90 -40.92 8.92
C LEU A 762 3.68 -41.22 7.43
N VAL A 763 4.73 -41.22 6.62
CA VAL A 763 4.64 -41.53 5.18
C VAL A 763 4.26 -42.99 4.95
N GLU A 764 4.93 -43.94 5.61
CA GLU A 764 4.65 -45.37 5.45
C GLU A 764 3.19 -45.69 5.79
N TRP A 765 2.70 -45.16 6.92
CA TRP A 765 1.33 -45.41 7.36
C TRP A 765 0.31 -44.72 6.46
N ALA A 766 0.58 -43.53 5.96
CA ALA A 766 -0.31 -42.85 5.02
C ALA A 766 -0.45 -43.61 3.69
N GLU A 767 0.65 -44.11 3.13
CA GLU A 767 0.64 -44.93 1.92
C GLU A 767 -0.14 -46.23 2.14
N PHE A 768 0.08 -46.89 3.28
CA PHE A 768 -0.63 -48.11 3.62
C PHE A 768 -2.15 -47.87 3.78
N ILE A 769 -2.55 -46.79 4.46
CA ILE A 769 -3.96 -46.40 4.61
C ILE A 769 -4.58 -46.11 3.25
N HIS A 770 -3.86 -45.42 2.37
CA HIS A 770 -4.37 -45.11 1.03
C HIS A 770 -4.60 -46.37 0.18
N GLU A 771 -3.70 -47.36 0.25
CA GLU A 771 -3.79 -48.58 -0.55
C GLU A 771 -4.77 -49.62 0.04
N HIS A 772 -4.82 -49.76 1.37
CA HIS A 772 -5.53 -50.86 2.04
C HIS A 772 -6.71 -50.43 2.91
N GLY A 773 -6.88 -49.12 3.14
CA GLY A 773 -7.91 -48.55 4.00
C GLY A 773 -7.56 -48.56 5.49
N THR A 774 -8.28 -47.72 6.24
CA THR A 774 -8.04 -47.46 7.67
C THR A 774 -8.22 -48.70 8.55
N GLU A 775 -9.20 -49.55 8.27
CA GLU A 775 -9.47 -50.76 9.07
C GLU A 775 -8.32 -51.77 8.97
N ALA A 776 -7.76 -51.96 7.77
CA ALA A 776 -6.61 -52.84 7.56
C ALA A 776 -5.36 -52.31 8.27
N ALA A 777 -5.18 -50.98 8.28
CA ALA A 777 -4.08 -50.34 8.99
C ALA A 777 -4.17 -50.59 10.50
N ILE A 778 -5.34 -50.41 11.10
CA ILE A 778 -5.55 -50.67 12.53
C ILE A 778 -5.35 -52.16 12.85
N ALA A 779 -5.80 -53.08 11.97
CA ALA A 779 -5.64 -54.51 12.16
C ALA A 779 -4.18 -55.00 12.06
N ARG A 780 -3.33 -54.29 11.31
CA ARG A 780 -1.88 -54.56 11.20
C ARG A 780 -1.13 -54.27 12.51
N ALA A 781 -1.65 -53.39 13.36
CA ALA A 781 -0.97 -52.90 14.55
C ALA A 781 -1.26 -53.74 15.82
N ASP A 782 -0.25 -53.90 16.69
CA ASP A 782 -0.47 -54.30 18.08
C ASP A 782 -0.89 -53.07 18.89
N THR A 783 -2.16 -52.66 18.72
CA THR A 783 -2.72 -51.47 19.36
C THR A 783 -2.64 -51.55 20.89
N ALA A 784 -2.77 -52.74 21.47
CA ALA A 784 -2.71 -52.92 22.92
C ALA A 784 -1.31 -52.62 23.47
N ARG A 785 -0.25 -52.97 22.74
CA ARG A 785 1.11 -52.58 23.10
C ARG A 785 1.34 -51.09 22.90
N ALA A 786 0.93 -50.53 21.76
CA ALA A 786 1.12 -49.11 21.45
C ALA A 786 0.40 -48.20 22.46
N GLU A 787 -0.83 -48.54 22.85
CA GLU A 787 -1.61 -47.83 23.87
C GLU A 787 -0.93 -47.87 25.24
N ARG A 788 -0.39 -49.02 25.66
CA ARG A 788 0.37 -49.13 26.93
C ARG A 788 1.64 -48.31 26.94
N GLU A 789 2.40 -48.31 25.84
CA GLU A 789 3.63 -47.53 25.74
C GLU A 789 3.32 -46.03 25.72
N ALA A 790 2.28 -45.60 25.00
CA ALA A 790 1.85 -44.21 24.97
C ALA A 790 1.34 -43.70 26.32
N GLU A 791 0.54 -44.49 27.04
CA GLU A 791 0.03 -44.09 28.37
C GLU A 791 1.15 -43.98 29.40
N LYS A 792 2.19 -44.83 29.30
CA LYS A 792 3.38 -44.75 30.15
C LYS A 792 4.12 -43.42 29.95
N ASP A 793 4.36 -43.01 28.70
CA ASP A 793 5.04 -41.75 28.41
C ASP A 793 4.20 -40.54 28.81
N ARG A 794 2.89 -40.59 28.54
CA ARG A 794 1.94 -39.56 28.97
C ARG A 794 1.93 -39.38 30.48
N SER A 795 1.89 -40.49 31.23
CA SER A 795 1.92 -40.47 32.70
C SER A 795 3.23 -39.90 33.27
N MET A 796 4.38 -40.22 32.65
CA MET A 796 5.67 -39.66 33.05
C MET A 796 5.72 -38.14 32.84
N LEU A 797 5.25 -37.66 31.69
CA LEU A 797 5.23 -36.23 31.38
C LEU A 797 4.25 -35.45 32.26
N LEU A 798 3.08 -36.02 32.57
CA LEU A 798 2.13 -35.43 33.53
C LEU A 798 2.73 -35.30 34.94
N ALA A 799 3.53 -36.28 35.37
CA ALA A 799 4.20 -36.22 36.66
C ALA A 799 5.29 -35.12 36.73
N GLU A 800 5.92 -34.78 35.60
CA GLU A 800 6.95 -33.74 35.52
C GLU A 800 6.38 -32.33 35.27
N GLN A 801 5.31 -32.21 34.47
CA GLN A 801 4.75 -30.93 34.02
C GLN A 801 3.52 -30.46 34.82
N GLY A 802 3.01 -31.30 35.73
CA GLY A 802 1.79 -31.05 36.50
C GLY A 802 0.51 -31.42 35.73
N ASP A 803 -0.59 -31.56 36.47
CA ASP A 803 -1.85 -32.11 35.97
C ASP A 803 -2.40 -31.39 34.73
N ASP A 804 -3.07 -32.19 33.88
CA ASP A 804 -3.82 -31.75 32.71
C ASP A 804 -4.83 -30.66 33.10
N ALA A 805 -4.80 -29.52 32.41
CA ALA A 805 -5.72 -28.41 32.67
C ALA A 805 -7.19 -28.79 32.37
N ASN A 806 -7.41 -29.90 31.64
CA ASN A 806 -8.72 -30.42 31.26
C ASN A 806 -9.30 -31.41 32.29
N ASN A 807 -9.18 -31.09 33.58
CA ASN A 807 -9.82 -31.85 34.65
C ASN A 807 -11.34 -31.55 34.77
N ALA A 808 -12.01 -31.41 33.62
CA ALA A 808 -13.43 -31.09 33.53
C ALA A 808 -14.29 -32.19 34.17
N SER A 809 -13.92 -33.46 33.96
CA SER A 809 -14.62 -34.61 34.53
C SER A 809 -14.49 -34.67 36.06
N GLU A 810 -13.31 -34.40 36.61
CA GLU A 810 -13.11 -34.36 38.07
C GLU A 810 -13.81 -33.15 38.69
N ARG A 811 -13.78 -31.97 38.05
CA ARG A 811 -14.52 -30.79 38.52
C ARG A 811 -16.03 -31.00 38.47
N ILE A 812 -16.58 -31.69 37.47
CA ILE A 812 -18.00 -32.05 37.42
C ILE A 812 -18.37 -33.01 38.56
N VAL A 813 -17.52 -33.99 38.86
CA VAL A 813 -17.71 -34.92 39.98
C VAL A 813 -17.61 -34.18 41.33
N GLU A 814 -16.68 -33.24 41.46
CA GLU A 814 -16.45 -32.47 42.67
C GLU A 814 -17.55 -31.41 42.91
N ILE A 815 -18.05 -30.77 41.84
CA ILE A 815 -19.25 -29.92 41.87
C ILE A 815 -20.49 -30.76 42.19
N GLY A 816 -20.61 -31.95 41.60
CA GLY A 816 -21.67 -32.92 41.93
C GLY A 816 -21.68 -33.30 43.41
N ARG A 817 -20.51 -33.61 43.99
CA ARG A 817 -20.36 -33.86 45.44
C ARG A 817 -20.71 -32.66 46.31
N ARG A 818 -20.33 -31.45 45.89
CA ARG A 818 -20.66 -30.21 46.62
C ARG A 818 -22.16 -29.89 46.57
N LEU A 819 -22.83 -30.20 45.47
CA LEU A 819 -24.27 -30.01 45.31
C LEU A 819 -25.10 -31.12 45.99
N SER A 820 -24.57 -32.33 46.14
CA SER A 820 -25.25 -33.44 46.81
C SER A 820 -25.14 -33.42 48.34
N GLY A 821 -24.40 -32.48 48.93
CA GLY A 821 -24.37 -32.24 50.38
C GLY A 821 -23.61 -33.29 51.20
N ASP A 822 -22.85 -34.18 50.58
CA ASP A 822 -21.99 -35.12 51.30
C ASP A 822 -20.67 -34.44 51.69
N SER A 823 -20.70 -33.70 52.80
CA SER A 823 -19.48 -33.35 53.52
C SER A 823 -18.98 -34.58 54.29
N ALA A 824 -17.90 -35.20 53.81
CA ALA A 824 -17.20 -36.25 54.55
C ALA A 824 -16.50 -35.66 55.77
N SER A 825 -16.86 -36.20 56.93
CA SER A 825 -16.16 -36.14 58.22
C SER A 825 -14.74 -36.69 58.17
#